data_AF-A0A061IL57-F1
#
_entry.id   AF-A0A061IL57-F1
#
_cell.length_a   1.000
_cell.length_b   1.000
_cell.length_c   1.000
_cell.angle_alpha   90.00
_cell.angle_beta   90.00
_cell.angle_gamma   90.00
#
_symmetry.space_group_name_H-M   'P 1'
#
loop_
_entity.id
_entity.type
_entity.pdbx_description
1 polymer ?
#
loop_
_entity_poly.entity_id
_entity_poly.type
_entity_poly.pdbx_seq_one_letter_code
_entity_poly.pdbx_strand_id
1 'polypeptide(L)'
;MLAAGEAGQEPAAPCCPEGGDRVKNAEEKSDMSIAALVGSDQLTQDGDDDELLLSVSAFIEKEVGSDLKSLKKLGKLIEKMTEDKIKLEEQVLTISSEIPKRIQSALKDAEESKQVLNQFLEQEAPLFSSITSHLLTAQPWMDDLGAMITQIEEIEQHLTYLKWVSQIEELSDFEEILAQLHWPFITHTQSQAVGINWPAGAPEIYGTLETLFCQLLKLQASDELLTEQKQLPEKYSLPECPSVILPIQIMLTPLQKRFKYHFRGSRQTNVISKLEFSRGLVMLILEKLASDIPCLLYDDNLFCHLVDEVLLFERELHSVHGYPSTFASCMHILSEETCFQRWLTVERKFALQKMDSMLSSEAVWVSQYKDITDVDEMKVPDCAEVFMTLLLVITDRYKNLPTAPRKLQFLELQKDLVDDFRIRLTQVMKEETRAPLDFRYCAILNAVNYISTVLADWADNVFFLQLQQAALEVFAENNALSKLQLGQLASMESSVFDDMINLLERLKLDMLTRQVDHVFREVKDAAKLYKKERWLSLPSQCEQAVMSLSSSACPLLLTLRDRLLQLEQQLCFSLFRVFWQMLVEKLDMYIYQEIILANHFNEGGAAQLQFDMTRNLFPLFSHYCKRPENYFKHVKEACIILNLNIGSALLLKDVLQSASEHLSATAALNEVGIYKLAQQDVEILLNLRTNWPNTGK
;
A
#
# COMPACT_ATOMS: atom_id res chain seq x y z
N MET A 1 55.64 36.58 42.64
CA MET A 1 56.32 35.27 42.74
C MET A 1 55.67 34.38 41.68
N LEU A 2 56.22 34.31 40.45
CA LEU A 2 57.20 33.30 39.97
C LEU A 2 56.79 31.88 40.39
N ALA A 3 56.59 30.89 39.52
CA ALA A 3 57.16 30.55 38.19
C ALA A 3 56.23 29.50 37.49
N ALA A 4 56.42 28.95 36.29
CA ALA A 4 57.00 29.28 34.96
C ALA A 4 56.96 27.96 34.14
N GLY A 5 56.85 28.02 32.80
CA GLY A 5 57.10 26.94 31.83
C GLY A 5 55.90 26.61 30.93
N GLU A 6 55.64 27.30 29.80
CA GLU A 6 56.25 27.15 28.44
C GLU A 6 56.06 25.74 27.83
N ALA A 7 55.59 25.50 26.60
CA ALA A 7 55.50 26.24 25.33
C ALA A 7 54.37 25.62 24.44
N GLY A 8 53.82 26.20 23.36
CA GLY A 8 54.10 27.43 22.62
C GLY A 8 53.01 27.73 21.57
N GLN A 9 52.72 29.03 21.45
CA GLN A 9 52.28 29.86 20.29
C GLN A 9 51.31 29.36 19.18
N GLU A 10 50.08 29.88 19.30
CA GLU A 10 49.19 30.52 18.29
C GLU A 10 49.88 31.63 17.42
N PRO A 11 49.18 32.40 16.54
CA PRO A 11 47.98 32.18 15.69
C PRO A 11 48.17 32.78 14.25
N ALA A 12 47.16 32.73 13.36
CA ALA A 12 46.77 33.86 12.47
C ALA A 12 45.69 33.50 11.44
N ALA A 13 44.73 34.41 11.27
CA ALA A 13 43.98 34.65 10.04
C ALA A 13 44.44 36.01 9.44
N PRO A 14 43.83 36.55 8.37
CA PRO A 14 43.95 36.17 6.95
C PRO A 14 44.46 37.35 6.08
N CYS A 15 44.99 37.07 4.87
CA CYS A 15 44.94 37.92 3.65
C CYS A 15 45.72 37.25 2.50
N CYS A 16 45.12 37.25 1.28
CA CYS A 16 45.65 36.78 -0.01
C CYS A 16 46.92 37.57 -0.45
N PRO A 17 47.78 37.15 -1.42
CA PRO A 17 47.43 36.89 -2.84
C PRO A 17 48.31 35.88 -3.66
N GLU A 18 47.90 35.66 -4.92
CA GLU A 18 48.68 35.35 -6.15
C GLU A 18 49.76 34.24 -6.23
N GLY A 19 49.60 33.41 -7.27
CA GLY A 19 50.70 33.06 -8.19
C GLY A 19 51.21 31.61 -8.21
N GLY A 20 51.06 30.96 -9.37
CA GLY A 20 52.11 30.10 -9.93
C GLY A 20 51.92 28.57 -9.91
N ASP A 21 51.54 28.04 -11.09
CA ASP A 21 52.01 26.80 -11.72
C ASP A 21 52.19 25.50 -10.90
N ARG A 22 51.37 24.49 -11.23
CA ARG A 22 51.81 23.38 -12.11
C ARG A 22 50.67 22.38 -12.39
N VAL A 23 50.33 22.29 -13.69
CA VAL A 23 50.18 21.08 -14.51
C VAL A 23 49.52 19.85 -13.85
N LYS A 24 48.31 19.49 -14.29
CA LYS A 24 48.07 18.29 -15.13
C LYS A 24 46.58 18.07 -15.46
N ASN A 25 46.35 18.03 -16.78
CA ASN A 25 45.45 17.16 -17.53
C ASN A 25 43.93 17.32 -17.34
N ALA A 26 43.34 18.09 -18.26
CA ALA A 26 42.02 17.85 -18.81
C ALA A 26 42.17 17.74 -20.34
N GLU A 27 41.77 16.61 -20.92
CA GLU A 27 41.61 16.45 -22.37
C GLU A 27 40.11 16.62 -22.70
N GLU A 28 39.77 17.78 -23.27
CA GLU A 28 38.57 17.98 -24.08
C GLU A 28 39.00 18.02 -25.56
N LYS A 29 38.22 17.33 -26.39
CA LYS A 29 38.38 17.27 -27.84
C LYS A 29 37.75 18.51 -28.49
N SER A 30 38.57 19.29 -29.19
CA SER A 30 38.14 19.97 -30.41
C SER A 30 39.31 20.02 -31.39
N ASP A 31 38.97 19.86 -32.67
CA ASP A 31 39.43 20.71 -33.77
C ASP A 31 39.70 19.99 -35.09
N MET A 32 39.14 20.68 -36.06
CA MET A 32 39.20 20.54 -37.49
C MET A 32 40.41 21.36 -37.99
N SER A 33 41.06 20.86 -39.06
CA SER A 33 41.60 21.63 -40.19
C SER A 33 43.11 21.54 -40.49
N ILE A 34 43.37 21.02 -41.71
CA ILE A 34 44.41 21.39 -42.69
C ILE A 34 45.89 21.12 -42.34
N ALA A 35 46.54 20.24 -43.13
CA ALA A 35 47.59 20.66 -44.10
C ALA A 35 48.28 19.48 -44.82
N ALA A 36 48.44 19.67 -46.13
CA ALA A 36 49.59 19.32 -46.98
C ALA A 36 49.94 17.84 -47.26
N LEU A 37 49.55 17.43 -48.48
CA LEU A 37 50.25 16.44 -49.31
C LEU A 37 51.63 16.97 -49.74
N VAL A 38 52.67 16.18 -49.48
CA VAL A 38 53.92 16.16 -50.27
C VAL A 38 53.90 14.87 -51.08
N GLY A 39 53.97 14.99 -52.40
CA GLY A 39 53.94 13.86 -53.32
C GLY A 39 55.27 13.12 -53.40
N SER A 40 55.20 11.88 -53.89
CA SER A 40 56.26 11.26 -54.69
C SER A 40 55.70 10.05 -55.44
N ASP A 41 55.89 10.09 -56.76
CA ASP A 41 55.65 9.05 -57.75
C ASP A 41 56.23 7.67 -57.38
N GLN A 42 55.56 6.58 -57.80
CA GLN A 42 56.13 5.64 -58.77
C GLN A 42 55.14 4.55 -59.23
N LEU A 43 55.29 4.23 -60.52
CA LEU A 43 54.54 3.30 -61.37
C LEU A 43 54.71 1.82 -60.99
N THR A 44 53.63 1.05 -61.15
CA THR A 44 53.66 -0.30 -61.78
C THR A 44 52.35 -0.53 -62.54
N GLN A 45 52.46 -0.54 -63.88
CA GLN A 45 51.49 -1.07 -64.86
C GLN A 45 51.56 -2.61 -64.91
N ASP A 46 50.59 -3.22 -65.61
CA ASP A 46 50.39 -4.66 -65.91
C ASP A 46 49.51 -5.46 -64.93
N GLY A 47 48.20 -5.20 -65.00
CA GLY A 47 47.16 -6.06 -64.41
C GLY A 47 45.73 -5.83 -64.95
N ASP A 48 45.42 -4.62 -65.45
CA ASP A 48 44.03 -4.23 -65.78
C ASP A 48 43.55 -4.60 -67.19
N ASP A 49 44.44 -4.72 -68.18
CA ASP A 49 44.00 -4.91 -69.58
C ASP A 49 43.44 -6.32 -69.84
N ASP A 50 43.96 -7.34 -69.16
CA ASP A 50 43.44 -8.71 -69.26
C ASP A 50 42.07 -8.85 -68.58
N GLU A 51 41.83 -8.12 -67.48
CA GLU A 51 40.55 -8.14 -66.76
C GLU A 51 39.46 -7.38 -67.54
N LEU A 52 39.82 -6.27 -68.19
CA LEU A 52 38.95 -5.56 -69.13
C LEU A 52 38.60 -6.42 -70.34
N LEU A 53 39.57 -7.09 -70.96
CA LEU A 53 39.32 -7.99 -72.09
C LEU A 53 38.44 -9.18 -71.72
N LEU A 54 38.67 -9.79 -70.55
CA LEU A 54 37.83 -10.86 -70.00
C LEU A 54 36.41 -10.38 -69.67
N SER A 55 36.26 -9.19 -69.12
CA SER A 55 34.94 -8.62 -68.80
C SER A 55 34.15 -8.29 -70.08
N VAL A 56 34.82 -7.79 -71.12
CA VAL A 56 34.23 -7.47 -72.42
C VAL A 56 33.87 -8.76 -73.17
N SER A 57 34.72 -9.79 -73.14
CA SER A 57 34.39 -11.08 -73.76
C SER A 57 33.20 -11.75 -73.06
N ALA A 58 33.19 -11.79 -71.73
CA ALA A 58 32.09 -12.33 -70.94
C ALA A 58 30.78 -11.56 -71.17
N PHE A 59 30.87 -10.23 -71.32
CA PHE A 59 29.72 -9.38 -71.62
C PHE A 59 29.14 -9.66 -73.02
N ILE A 60 30.01 -9.78 -74.04
CA ILE A 60 29.58 -10.11 -75.41
C ILE A 60 28.95 -11.51 -75.47
N GLU A 61 29.54 -12.49 -74.79
CA GLU A 61 29.04 -13.87 -74.77
C GLU A 61 27.68 -13.96 -74.04
N LYS A 62 27.49 -13.17 -72.97
CA LYS A 62 26.24 -13.06 -72.23
C LYS A 62 25.12 -12.36 -73.01
N GLU A 63 25.41 -11.23 -73.65
CA GLU A 63 24.37 -10.39 -74.28
C GLU A 63 24.07 -10.80 -75.72
N VAL A 64 25.05 -11.30 -76.47
CA VAL A 64 24.89 -11.65 -77.89
C VAL A 64 24.66 -13.14 -78.10
N GLY A 65 25.17 -14.03 -77.23
CA GLY A 65 24.96 -15.48 -77.29
C GLY A 65 25.64 -16.22 -78.46
N SER A 66 25.90 -17.53 -78.32
CA SER A 66 26.79 -18.31 -79.19
C SER A 66 26.16 -18.90 -80.47
N ASP A 67 24.92 -18.53 -80.84
CA ASP A 67 24.18 -19.10 -81.98
C ASP A 67 23.75 -18.02 -82.99
N LEU A 68 23.72 -18.38 -84.27
CA LEU A 68 23.70 -17.44 -85.41
C LEU A 68 22.41 -16.58 -85.48
N LYS A 69 21.34 -17.01 -84.81
CA LYS A 69 20.08 -16.24 -84.70
C LYS A 69 20.17 -15.06 -83.71
N SER A 70 21.10 -15.10 -82.76
CA SER A 70 21.22 -14.13 -81.67
C SER A 70 21.93 -12.83 -82.08
N LEU A 71 22.62 -12.84 -83.23
CA LEU A 71 23.23 -11.68 -83.90
C LEU A 71 22.25 -10.53 -84.20
N LYS A 72 20.93 -10.77 -84.25
CA LYS A 72 19.93 -9.69 -84.39
C LYS A 72 19.92 -8.71 -83.21
N LYS A 73 20.40 -9.12 -82.03
CA LYS A 73 20.49 -8.26 -80.84
C LYS A 73 21.66 -7.28 -80.89
N LEU A 74 22.68 -7.57 -81.70
CA LEU A 74 23.92 -6.78 -81.77
C LEU A 74 23.66 -5.34 -82.27
N GLY A 75 22.74 -5.17 -83.23
CA GLY A 75 22.41 -3.85 -83.78
C GLY A 75 21.89 -2.88 -82.73
N LYS A 76 20.99 -3.33 -81.84
CA LYS A 76 20.45 -2.49 -80.76
C LYS A 76 21.49 -2.18 -79.67
N LEU A 77 22.41 -3.10 -79.41
CA LEU A 77 23.44 -2.91 -78.39
C LEU A 77 24.50 -1.90 -78.85
N ILE A 78 24.88 -1.96 -80.13
CA ILE A 78 25.79 -0.96 -80.73
C ILE A 78 25.16 0.43 -80.66
N GLU A 79 23.89 0.55 -81.03
CA GLU A 79 23.17 1.83 -81.04
C GLU A 79 23.15 2.46 -79.63
N LYS A 80 22.89 1.66 -78.60
CA LYS A 80 22.95 2.09 -77.20
C LYS A 80 24.35 2.51 -76.76
N MET A 81 25.38 1.73 -77.08
CA MET A 81 26.76 2.07 -76.72
C MET A 81 27.25 3.35 -77.42
N THR A 82 26.83 3.60 -78.66
CA THR A 82 27.16 4.86 -79.34
C THR A 82 26.49 6.06 -78.69
N GLU A 83 25.25 5.92 -78.21
CA GLU A 83 24.52 7.00 -77.54
C GLU A 83 25.15 7.35 -76.18
N ASP A 84 25.54 6.32 -75.41
CA ASP A 84 26.23 6.51 -74.13
C ASP A 84 27.62 7.13 -74.32
N LYS A 85 28.35 6.76 -75.39
CA LYS A 85 29.64 7.36 -75.74
C LYS A 85 29.50 8.86 -76.06
N ILE A 86 28.52 9.24 -76.88
CA ILE A 86 28.31 10.65 -77.26
C ILE A 86 28.00 11.51 -76.03
N LYS A 87 27.17 11.00 -75.10
CA LYS A 87 26.87 11.71 -73.83
C LYS A 87 28.11 11.94 -72.97
N LEU A 88 28.99 10.96 -72.87
CA LEU A 88 30.24 11.09 -72.11
C LEU A 88 31.20 12.08 -72.78
N GLU A 89 31.29 12.09 -74.11
CA GLU A 89 32.12 13.05 -74.85
C GLU A 89 31.61 14.49 -74.68
N GLU A 90 30.29 14.73 -74.72
CA GLU A 90 29.70 16.06 -74.44
C GLU A 90 29.97 16.54 -73.00
N GLN A 91 29.89 15.65 -72.01
CA GLN A 91 30.13 16.02 -70.61
C GLN A 91 31.59 16.41 -70.37
N VAL A 92 32.55 15.71 -70.97
CA VAL A 92 33.98 16.03 -70.84
C VAL A 92 34.33 17.36 -71.52
N LEU A 93 33.77 17.63 -72.70
CA LEU A 93 33.98 18.90 -73.43
C LEU A 93 33.43 20.12 -72.68
N THR A 94 32.28 19.97 -72.00
CA THR A 94 31.67 21.06 -71.23
C THR A 94 32.49 21.38 -69.98
N ILE A 95 32.94 20.36 -69.25
CA ILE A 95 33.74 20.49 -68.01
C ILE A 95 35.15 21.07 -68.30
N SER A 96 35.76 20.71 -69.43
CA SER A 96 37.09 21.20 -69.84
C SER A 96 37.13 22.72 -70.13
N SER A 97 35.98 23.33 -70.49
CA SER A 97 35.93 24.75 -70.89
C SER A 97 35.54 25.74 -69.78
N GLU A 98 34.83 25.29 -68.73
CA GLU A 98 34.31 26.16 -67.66
C GLU A 98 35.28 26.36 -66.48
N ILE A 99 36.05 25.34 -66.11
CA ILE A 99 36.92 25.39 -64.92
C ILE A 99 38.04 26.45 -65.04
N PRO A 100 38.78 26.56 -66.17
CA PRO A 100 39.84 27.56 -66.30
C PRO A 100 39.34 29.01 -66.21
N LYS A 101 38.14 29.30 -66.73
CA LYS A 101 37.56 30.65 -66.73
C LYS A 101 37.10 31.08 -65.33
N ARG A 102 36.56 30.17 -64.53
CA ARG A 102 36.17 30.45 -63.14
C ARG A 102 37.39 30.72 -62.25
N ILE A 103 38.47 29.97 -62.42
CA ILE A 103 39.71 30.20 -61.67
C ILE A 103 40.31 31.56 -62.03
N GLN A 104 40.32 31.93 -63.32
CA GLN A 104 40.87 33.21 -63.76
C GLN A 104 40.04 34.42 -63.29
N SER A 105 38.72 34.29 -63.23
CA SER A 105 37.83 35.29 -62.61
C SER A 105 38.14 35.46 -61.12
N ALA A 106 38.19 34.35 -60.38
CA ALA A 106 38.44 34.39 -58.94
C ALA A 106 39.82 34.98 -58.59
N LEU A 107 40.85 34.72 -59.42
CA LEU A 107 42.18 35.30 -59.24
C LEU A 107 42.17 36.81 -59.44
N LYS A 108 41.46 37.29 -60.48
CA LYS A 108 41.31 38.72 -60.76
C LYS A 108 40.56 39.43 -59.63
N ASP A 109 39.46 38.85 -59.14
CA ASP A 109 38.68 39.41 -58.04
C ASP A 109 39.51 39.49 -56.74
N ALA A 110 40.39 38.50 -56.50
CA ALA A 110 41.30 38.50 -55.36
C ALA A 110 42.39 39.59 -55.48
N GLU A 111 42.93 39.83 -56.69
CA GLU A 111 43.90 40.89 -56.93
C GLU A 111 43.29 42.29 -56.78
N GLU A 112 42.08 42.50 -57.29
CA GLU A 112 41.32 43.75 -57.12
C GLU A 112 41.02 44.00 -55.63
N SER A 113 40.58 42.97 -54.90
CA SER A 113 40.31 43.05 -53.46
C SER A 113 41.57 43.40 -52.66
N LYS A 114 42.73 42.84 -53.01
CA LYS A 114 44.01 43.16 -52.38
C LYS A 114 44.40 44.63 -52.63
N GLN A 115 44.15 45.15 -53.82
CA GLN A 115 44.46 46.54 -54.15
C GLN A 115 43.60 47.52 -53.34
N VAL A 116 42.31 47.21 -53.17
CA VAL A 116 41.39 47.98 -52.31
C VAL A 116 41.82 47.93 -50.84
N LEU A 117 42.23 46.76 -50.35
CA LEU A 117 42.71 46.61 -48.97
C LEU A 117 43.95 47.49 -48.70
N ASN A 118 44.88 47.53 -49.65
CA ASN A 118 46.07 48.39 -49.53
C ASN A 118 45.71 49.88 -49.52
N GLN A 119 44.72 50.31 -50.31
CA GLN A 119 44.22 51.69 -50.25
C GLN A 119 43.60 52.02 -48.88
N PHE A 120 42.87 51.09 -48.27
CA PHE A 120 42.33 51.31 -46.92
C PHE A 120 43.43 51.38 -45.86
N LEU A 121 44.46 50.54 -45.96
CA LEU A 121 45.62 50.58 -45.06
C LEU A 121 46.40 51.91 -45.18
N GLU A 122 46.54 52.47 -46.39
CA GLU A 122 47.14 53.79 -46.59
C GLU A 122 46.30 54.93 -45.98
N GLN A 123 44.97 54.78 -45.93
CA GLN A 123 44.07 55.76 -45.30
C GLN A 123 44.00 55.62 -43.77
N GLU A 124 44.31 54.45 -43.22
CA GLU A 124 44.25 54.20 -41.77
C GLU A 124 45.28 55.04 -41.00
N ALA A 125 46.53 55.08 -41.47
CA ALA A 125 47.61 55.79 -40.79
C ALA A 125 47.34 57.30 -40.55
N PRO A 126 46.91 58.11 -41.55
CA PRO A 126 46.59 59.51 -41.31
C PRO A 126 45.34 59.68 -40.44
N LEU A 127 44.35 58.78 -40.55
CA LEU A 127 43.11 58.85 -39.77
C LEU A 127 43.37 58.53 -38.29
N PHE A 128 44.20 57.53 -38.02
CA PHE A 128 44.71 57.21 -36.69
C PHE A 128 45.49 58.38 -36.09
N SER A 129 46.36 59.04 -36.89
CA SER A 129 47.10 60.21 -36.43
C SER A 129 46.19 61.40 -36.09
N SER A 130 45.11 61.60 -36.87
CA SER A 130 44.12 62.64 -36.64
C SER A 130 43.30 62.37 -35.36
N ILE A 131 42.81 61.14 -35.20
CA ILE A 131 42.09 60.73 -33.98
C ILE A 131 42.98 60.88 -32.75
N THR A 132 44.24 60.44 -32.83
CA THR A 132 45.20 60.56 -31.73
C THR A 132 45.46 62.03 -31.38
N SER A 133 45.57 62.91 -32.39
CA SER A 133 45.70 64.35 -32.17
C SER A 133 44.45 64.95 -31.51
N HIS A 134 43.25 64.55 -31.93
CA HIS A 134 42.01 65.02 -31.31
C HIS A 134 41.86 64.52 -29.87
N LEU A 135 42.23 63.27 -29.59
CA LEU A 135 42.25 62.72 -28.23
C LEU A 135 43.24 63.47 -27.35
N LEU A 136 44.46 63.73 -27.83
CA LEU A 136 45.45 64.54 -27.11
C LEU A 136 44.96 65.98 -26.84
N THR A 137 44.22 66.56 -27.78
CA THR A 137 43.64 67.91 -27.62
C THR A 137 42.46 67.91 -26.65
N ALA A 138 41.71 66.81 -26.58
CA ALA A 138 40.57 66.66 -25.69
C ALA A 138 40.97 66.23 -24.27
N GLN A 139 42.14 65.61 -24.10
CA GLN A 139 42.61 65.09 -22.82
C GLN A 139 42.55 66.11 -21.66
N PRO A 140 42.99 67.38 -21.82
CA PRO A 140 43.03 68.32 -20.69
C PRO A 140 41.64 68.64 -20.14
N TRP A 141 40.65 68.85 -21.01
CA TRP A 141 39.29 69.15 -20.52
C TRP A 141 38.57 67.88 -20.05
N MET A 142 38.90 66.70 -20.60
CA MET A 142 38.41 65.43 -20.08
C MET A 142 38.96 65.14 -18.68
N ASP A 143 40.23 65.48 -18.44
CA ASP A 143 40.86 65.37 -17.11
C ASP A 143 40.23 66.38 -16.13
N ASP A 144 39.98 67.62 -16.57
CA ASP A 144 39.28 68.64 -15.76
C ASP A 144 37.83 68.24 -15.46
N LEU A 145 37.12 67.70 -16.44
CA LEU A 145 35.76 67.18 -16.26
C LEU A 145 35.77 65.95 -15.35
N GLY A 146 36.75 65.06 -15.52
CA GLY A 146 36.97 63.91 -14.65
C GLY A 146 37.19 64.36 -13.21
N ALA A 147 38.04 65.37 -12.98
CA ALA A 147 38.28 65.93 -11.66
C ALA A 147 37.00 66.57 -11.06
N MET A 148 36.18 67.26 -11.86
CA MET A 148 34.87 67.75 -11.40
C MET A 148 33.89 66.63 -11.07
N ILE A 149 33.86 65.55 -11.87
CA ILE A 149 33.04 64.37 -11.58
C ILE A 149 33.51 63.73 -10.29
N THR A 150 34.82 63.55 -10.08
CA THR A 150 35.35 63.01 -8.83
C THR A 150 35.03 63.90 -7.63
N GLN A 151 35.04 65.23 -7.79
CA GLN A 151 34.58 66.15 -6.72
C GLN A 151 33.07 66.01 -6.45
N ILE A 152 32.26 65.79 -7.48
CA ILE A 152 30.82 65.55 -7.32
C ILE A 152 30.60 64.20 -6.62
N GLU A 153 31.28 63.14 -7.03
CA GLU A 153 31.24 61.82 -6.38
C GLU A 153 31.69 61.91 -4.92
N GLU A 154 32.73 62.69 -4.63
CA GLU A 154 33.21 62.93 -3.27
C GLU A 154 32.17 63.71 -2.45
N ILE A 155 31.52 64.73 -3.02
CA ILE A 155 30.42 65.46 -2.35
C ILE A 155 29.21 64.54 -2.12
N GLU A 156 28.86 63.69 -3.08
CA GLU A 156 27.79 62.69 -2.94
C GLU A 156 28.13 61.67 -1.86
N GLN A 157 29.40 61.27 -1.75
CA GLN A 157 29.88 60.39 -0.69
C GLN A 157 29.82 61.08 0.68
N HIS A 158 30.22 62.35 0.79
CA HIS A 158 30.09 63.13 2.02
C HIS A 158 28.62 63.35 2.39
N LEU A 159 27.75 63.62 1.42
CA LEU A 159 26.30 63.73 1.64
C LEU A 159 25.70 62.41 2.12
N THR A 160 26.12 61.29 1.53
CA THR A 160 25.71 59.95 1.94
C THR A 160 26.20 59.66 3.36
N TYR A 161 27.46 59.99 3.68
CA TYR A 161 28.01 59.86 5.04
C TYR A 161 27.23 60.71 6.05
N LEU A 162 26.96 61.97 5.75
CA LEU A 162 26.18 62.86 6.62
C LEU A 162 24.73 62.37 6.80
N LYS A 163 24.11 61.84 5.74
CA LYS A 163 22.79 61.19 5.83
C LYS A 163 22.85 59.96 6.74
N TRP A 164 23.87 59.13 6.63
CA TRP A 164 24.08 57.98 7.51
C TRP A 164 24.30 58.39 8.96
N VAL A 165 25.08 59.44 9.23
CA VAL A 165 25.27 59.96 10.59
C VAL A 165 23.94 60.45 11.16
N SER A 166 23.17 61.23 10.39
CA SER A 166 21.84 61.69 10.80
C SER A 166 20.86 60.53 11.04
N GLN A 167 20.90 59.50 10.19
CA GLN A 167 20.09 58.29 10.40
C GLN A 167 20.51 57.56 11.68
N ILE A 168 21.81 57.38 11.93
CA ILE A 168 22.30 56.69 13.13
C ILE A 168 21.94 57.46 14.41
N GLU A 169 22.06 58.78 14.40
CA GLU A 169 21.66 59.64 15.53
C GLU A 169 20.16 59.52 15.81
N GLU A 170 19.30 59.69 14.79
CA GLU A 170 17.86 59.58 14.97
C GLU A 170 17.40 58.15 15.35
N LEU A 171 18.07 57.11 14.83
CA LEU A 171 17.83 55.71 15.21
C LEU A 171 18.22 55.44 16.67
N SER A 172 19.39 55.94 17.09
CA SER A 172 19.89 55.81 18.46
C SER A 172 18.97 56.50 19.46
N ASP A 173 18.56 57.73 19.17
CA ASP A 173 17.65 58.51 20.01
C ASP A 173 16.27 57.83 20.09
N PHE A 174 15.77 57.28 18.99
CA PHE A 174 14.49 56.57 18.96
C PHE A 174 14.53 55.27 19.78
N GLU A 175 15.61 54.48 19.68
CA GLU A 175 15.82 53.29 20.51
C GLU A 175 15.94 53.63 22.00
N GLU A 176 16.61 54.74 22.35
CA GLU A 176 16.74 55.21 23.73
C GLU A 176 15.38 55.61 24.32
N ILE A 177 14.56 56.35 23.55
CA ILE A 177 13.20 56.72 23.97
C ILE A 177 12.32 55.48 24.15
N LEU A 178 12.41 54.49 23.26
CA LEU A 178 11.70 53.21 23.42
C LEU A 178 12.14 52.46 24.69
N ALA A 179 13.43 52.51 25.05
CA ALA A 179 13.95 51.93 26.28
C ALA A 179 13.45 52.68 27.53
N GLN A 180 13.39 54.02 27.50
CA GLN A 180 12.82 54.85 28.57
C GLN A 180 11.33 54.61 28.77
N LEU A 181 10.60 54.32 27.68
CA LEU A 181 9.19 53.91 27.71
C LEU A 181 8.99 52.45 28.14
N HIS A 182 10.05 51.69 28.39
CA HIS A 182 9.99 50.24 28.67
C HIS A 182 9.29 49.43 27.57
N TRP A 183 9.47 49.80 26.31
CA TRP A 183 8.94 49.06 25.16
C TRP A 183 9.80 47.80 24.85
N PRO A 184 9.20 46.62 24.59
CA PRO A 184 7.76 46.34 24.62
C PRO A 184 7.25 46.16 26.04
N PHE A 185 6.01 46.59 26.29
CA PHE A 185 5.38 46.48 27.62
C PHE A 185 5.07 45.01 27.95
N ILE A 186 5.91 44.36 28.77
CA ILE A 186 5.80 42.90 29.01
C ILE A 186 5.62 42.54 30.50
N THR A 187 5.38 43.50 31.39
CA THR A 187 5.17 43.23 32.82
C THR A 187 3.68 43.09 33.15
N HIS A 188 3.25 41.86 33.47
CA HIS A 188 1.93 41.53 34.00
C HIS A 188 1.95 41.29 35.53
N THR A 189 2.96 41.78 36.24
CA THR A 189 3.15 41.56 37.69
C THR A 189 3.30 42.87 38.44
N GLN A 190 2.26 43.71 38.42
CA GLN A 190 2.02 44.76 39.42
C GLN A 190 0.58 45.24 39.37
N SER A 191 -0.37 44.32 39.58
CA SER A 191 -1.72 44.68 40.00
C SER A 191 -1.78 44.65 41.53
N GLN A 192 -1.16 45.63 42.19
CA GLN A 192 -1.57 46.12 43.52
C GLN A 192 -0.76 47.37 43.91
N ALA A 193 -1.47 48.51 43.91
CA ALA A 193 -1.24 49.70 44.72
C ALA A 193 0.19 50.24 44.81
N VAL A 194 0.59 51.06 43.84
CA VAL A 194 1.13 52.43 43.95
C VAL A 194 1.03 52.97 42.51
N GLY A 195 0.70 54.25 42.32
CA GLY A 195 0.53 54.85 40.99
C GLY A 195 1.65 54.40 40.06
N ILE A 196 1.33 54.08 38.80
CA ILE A 196 2.41 53.99 37.82
C ILE A 196 3.13 55.34 37.97
N ASN A 197 4.40 55.34 38.32
CA ASN A 197 5.16 56.57 38.26
C ASN A 197 5.49 56.65 36.78
N TRP A 198 4.55 57.20 36.00
CA TRP A 198 4.89 57.79 34.71
C TRP A 198 6.15 58.62 34.97
N PRO A 199 7.22 58.51 34.16
CA PRO A 199 8.35 59.40 34.29
C PRO A 199 7.78 60.83 34.35
N ALA A 200 8.17 61.63 35.34
CA ALA A 200 7.80 63.04 35.36
C ALA A 200 8.31 63.64 34.03
N GLY A 201 7.40 63.95 33.10
CA GLY A 201 7.74 64.27 31.70
C GLY A 201 7.14 63.33 30.64
N ALA A 202 6.28 62.35 30.97
CA ALA A 202 5.66 61.46 29.98
C ALA A 202 5.07 62.17 28.73
N PRO A 203 4.29 63.27 28.82
CA PRO A 203 3.81 63.96 27.61
C PRO A 203 4.94 64.55 26.75
N GLU A 204 6.07 64.93 27.35
CA GLU A 204 7.26 65.41 26.63
C GLU A 204 7.95 64.24 25.92
N ILE A 205 8.10 63.08 26.58
CA ILE A 205 8.69 61.86 25.99
C ILE A 205 7.86 61.35 24.80
N TYR A 206 6.52 61.35 24.90
CA TYR A 206 5.65 60.99 23.78
C TYR A 206 5.71 62.03 22.64
N GLY A 207 5.85 63.32 22.95
CA GLY A 207 6.06 64.36 21.94
C GLY A 207 7.40 64.21 21.20
N THR A 208 8.46 63.85 21.92
CA THR A 208 9.77 63.53 21.32
C THR A 208 9.69 62.26 20.48
N LEU A 209 9.00 61.21 20.94
CA LEU A 209 8.76 59.99 20.17
C LEU A 209 8.02 60.29 18.85
N GLU A 210 6.96 61.10 18.88
CA GLU A 210 6.20 61.50 17.70
C GLU A 210 7.08 62.27 16.71
N THR A 211 7.93 63.16 17.22
CA THR A 211 8.88 63.94 16.41
C THR A 211 9.88 63.04 15.70
N LEU A 212 10.56 62.16 16.45
CA LEU A 212 11.53 61.19 15.91
C LEU A 212 10.86 60.20 14.94
N PHE A 213 9.64 59.75 15.25
CA PHE A 213 8.85 58.88 14.36
C PHE A 213 8.61 59.55 13.00
N CYS A 214 8.25 60.84 12.99
CA CYS A 214 8.05 61.61 11.77
C CYS A 214 9.36 61.88 11.02
N GLN A 215 10.47 62.09 11.71
CA GLN A 215 11.78 62.30 11.08
C GLN A 215 12.30 61.01 10.40
N LEU A 216 12.19 59.87 11.08
CA LEU A 216 12.51 58.54 10.53
C LEU A 216 11.64 58.19 9.31
N LEU A 217 10.36 58.58 9.30
CA LEU A 217 9.49 58.46 8.12
C LEU A 217 9.96 59.31 6.94
N LYS A 218 10.40 60.55 7.18
CA LYS A 218 10.94 61.44 6.14
C LYS A 218 12.27 60.92 5.59
N LEU A 219 13.10 60.31 6.43
CA LEU A 219 14.34 59.64 6.03
C LEU A 219 14.07 58.45 5.11
N GLN A 220 13.08 57.60 5.43
CA GLN A 220 12.71 56.46 4.57
C GLN A 220 12.24 56.91 3.18
N ALA A 221 11.40 57.93 3.09
CA ALA A 221 10.92 58.47 1.81
C ALA A 221 12.05 59.08 0.95
N SER A 222 13.17 59.44 1.56
CA SER A 222 14.34 60.02 0.87
C SER A 222 15.28 58.96 0.28
N ASP A 223 15.22 57.71 0.76
CA ASP A 223 16.09 56.60 0.34
C ASP A 223 15.48 55.80 -0.83
N GLU A 224 14.14 55.70 -0.87
CA GLU A 224 13.38 55.10 -1.97
C GLU A 224 13.48 55.87 -3.31
N LEU A 225 13.88 57.16 -3.27
CA LEU A 225 14.11 57.97 -4.48
C LEU A 225 15.48 57.75 -5.13
N LEU A 226 16.43 57.11 -4.43
CA LEU A 226 17.82 56.95 -4.88
C LEU A 226 18.23 55.49 -5.14
N THR A 227 17.40 54.52 -4.78
CA THR A 227 17.63 53.10 -5.04
C THR A 227 16.55 52.53 -5.95
N GLU A 228 16.86 52.37 -7.25
CA GLU A 228 16.06 51.49 -8.11
C GLU A 228 16.02 50.08 -7.49
N GLN A 229 14.85 49.64 -7.04
CA GLN A 229 14.63 48.27 -6.64
C GLN A 229 14.87 47.37 -7.85
N LYS A 230 15.90 46.50 -7.78
CA LYS A 230 16.11 45.44 -8.76
C LYS A 230 14.89 44.51 -8.80
N GLN A 231 14.00 44.74 -9.76
CA GLN A 231 12.86 43.86 -10.01
C GLN A 231 13.34 42.53 -10.58
N LEU A 232 12.81 41.43 -10.02
CA LEU A 232 12.89 40.10 -10.64
C LEU A 232 11.95 40.02 -11.84
N PRO A 233 12.21 39.13 -12.83
CA PRO A 233 11.40 39.03 -14.05
C PRO A 233 9.91 38.80 -13.78
N GLU A 234 9.05 39.48 -14.56
CA GLU A 234 7.58 39.64 -14.43
C GLU A 234 6.73 38.38 -14.19
N LYS A 235 7.30 37.16 -14.27
CA LYS A 235 6.55 35.91 -14.24
C LYS A 235 6.23 35.36 -12.84
N TYR A 236 6.75 35.96 -11.77
CA TYR A 236 6.58 35.48 -10.39
C TYR A 236 6.36 36.60 -9.35
N SER A 237 5.75 37.72 -9.74
CA SER A 237 5.46 38.80 -8.81
C SER A 237 4.27 38.43 -7.92
N LEU A 238 4.52 38.21 -6.63
CA LEU A 238 3.49 38.33 -5.59
C LEU A 238 3.02 39.80 -5.51
N PRO A 239 1.82 40.10 -4.99
CA PRO A 239 1.40 41.47 -4.75
C PRO A 239 2.46 42.18 -3.91
N GLU A 240 2.92 43.38 -4.33
CA GLU A 240 3.84 44.21 -3.56
C GLU A 240 3.21 44.49 -2.19
N CYS A 241 3.69 43.78 -1.17
CA CYS A 241 3.35 44.12 0.20
C CYS A 241 4.21 45.33 0.56
N PRO A 242 3.61 46.49 0.93
CA PRO A 242 4.38 47.68 1.24
C PRO A 242 5.41 47.38 2.33
N SER A 243 6.65 47.80 2.11
CA SER A 243 7.72 47.68 3.12
C SER A 243 7.22 48.31 4.43
N VAL A 244 7.32 47.58 5.53
CA VAL A 244 6.91 48.10 6.85
C VAL A 244 7.74 49.36 7.12
N ILE A 245 7.10 50.47 7.47
CA ILE A 245 7.82 51.74 7.65
C ILE A 245 8.93 51.62 8.72
N LEU A 246 10.05 52.30 8.50
CA LEU A 246 11.27 52.23 9.29
C LEU A 246 11.02 52.39 10.81
N PRO A 247 10.22 53.36 11.30
CA PRO A 247 9.91 53.45 12.72
C PRO A 247 9.26 52.18 13.30
N ILE A 248 8.38 51.53 12.54
CA ILE A 248 7.68 50.32 12.98
C ILE A 248 8.62 49.12 12.93
N GLN A 249 9.53 49.03 11.96
CA GLN A 249 10.55 47.96 11.94
C GLN A 249 11.42 47.99 13.21
N ILE A 250 11.82 49.20 13.66
CA ILE A 250 12.63 49.37 14.87
C ILE A 250 11.83 48.96 16.11
N MET A 251 10.59 49.43 16.24
CA MET A 251 9.70 49.02 17.34
C MET A 251 9.45 47.50 17.38
N LEU A 252 9.49 46.81 16.24
CA LEU A 252 9.34 45.36 16.17
C LEU A 252 10.62 44.59 16.54
N THR A 253 11.80 45.22 16.51
CA THR A 253 13.10 44.55 16.72
C THR A 253 13.22 43.84 18.08
N PRO A 254 12.83 44.46 19.22
CA PRO A 254 12.83 43.77 20.52
C PRO A 254 11.86 42.57 20.56
N LEU A 255 10.70 42.68 19.90
CA LEU A 255 9.73 41.60 19.79
C LEU A 255 10.27 40.44 18.94
N GLN A 256 10.95 40.74 17.83
CA GLN A 256 11.59 39.75 16.97
C GLN A 256 12.74 39.03 17.69
N LYS A 257 13.57 39.75 18.47
CA LYS A 257 14.62 39.15 19.31
C LYS A 257 14.01 38.20 20.34
N ARG A 258 12.93 38.62 21.00
CA ARG A 258 12.18 37.78 21.95
C ARG A 258 11.54 36.57 21.28
N PHE A 259 10.97 36.73 20.09
CA PHE A 259 10.46 35.64 19.27
C PHE A 259 11.57 34.64 18.93
N LYS A 260 12.70 35.09 18.36
CA LYS A 260 13.85 34.22 18.06
C LYS A 260 14.35 33.47 19.30
N TYR A 261 14.44 34.16 20.44
CA TYR A 261 14.85 33.56 21.72
C TYR A 261 13.89 32.45 22.19
N HIS A 262 12.58 32.66 22.10
CA HIS A 262 11.58 31.68 22.54
C HIS A 262 11.31 30.53 21.53
N PHE A 263 11.50 30.77 20.23
CA PHE A 263 11.10 29.84 19.16
C PHE A 263 12.25 29.18 18.40
N ARG A 264 13.50 29.67 18.52
CA ARG A 264 14.68 29.08 17.87
C ARG A 264 15.70 28.47 18.84
N GLY A 265 15.49 28.58 20.16
CA GLY A 265 16.34 27.97 21.19
C GLY A 265 15.98 26.50 21.48
N SER A 266 16.92 25.75 22.07
CA SER A 266 16.76 24.33 22.44
C SER A 266 15.92 24.07 23.70
N ARG A 267 15.50 25.12 24.41
CA ARG A 267 14.59 25.01 25.58
C ARG A 267 13.14 25.23 25.14
N GLN A 268 12.27 24.25 25.37
CA GLN A 268 10.82 24.38 25.17
C GLN A 268 10.25 25.46 26.10
N THR A 269 9.91 26.62 25.57
CA THR A 269 9.31 27.72 26.35
C THR A 269 7.94 28.18 25.85
N ASN A 270 7.45 27.70 24.70
CA ASN A 270 6.16 28.16 24.19
C ASN A 270 5.51 27.19 23.17
N VAL A 271 4.50 26.44 23.61
CA VAL A 271 3.73 25.46 22.80
C VAL A 271 2.87 26.16 21.74
N ILE A 272 2.46 27.41 21.98
CA ILE A 272 1.44 28.11 21.19
C ILE A 272 1.92 28.49 19.79
N SER A 273 3.14 28.99 19.59
CA SER A 273 3.52 29.44 18.23
C SER A 273 4.05 28.34 17.32
N LYS A 274 4.52 27.20 17.85
CA LYS A 274 4.70 26.00 17.02
C LYS A 274 3.35 25.56 16.46
N LEU A 275 2.32 25.56 17.30
CA LEU A 275 0.96 25.21 16.93
C LEU A 275 0.38 26.18 15.88
N GLU A 276 0.51 27.50 16.07
CA GLU A 276 0.04 28.48 15.08
C GLU A 276 0.81 28.41 13.75
N PHE A 277 2.12 28.14 13.78
CA PHE A 277 2.90 27.92 12.56
C PHE A 277 2.46 26.65 11.82
N SER A 278 2.31 25.53 12.54
CA SER A 278 1.77 24.29 11.98
C SER A 278 0.37 24.50 11.40
N ARG A 279 -0.50 25.22 12.11
CA ARG A 279 -1.84 25.57 11.62
C ARG A 279 -1.79 26.40 10.34
N GLY A 280 -0.91 27.40 10.27
CA GLY A 280 -0.72 28.20 9.05
C GLY A 280 -0.28 27.36 7.85
N LEU A 281 0.67 26.44 8.04
CA LEU A 281 1.09 25.51 6.99
C LEU A 281 -0.03 24.56 6.57
N VAL A 282 -0.78 24.01 7.52
CA VAL A 282 -1.92 23.14 7.24
C VAL A 282 -2.96 23.88 6.41
N MET A 283 -3.27 25.15 6.70
CA MET A 283 -4.20 25.94 5.88
C MET A 283 -3.75 26.06 4.41
N LEU A 284 -2.45 26.30 4.17
CA LEU A 284 -1.91 26.35 2.79
C LEU A 284 -2.02 24.99 2.09
N ILE A 285 -1.77 23.90 2.82
CA ILE A 285 -1.95 22.54 2.30
C ILE A 285 -3.41 22.29 1.95
N LEU A 286 -4.36 22.71 2.80
CA LEU A 286 -5.79 22.55 2.55
C LEU A 286 -6.23 23.29 1.28
N GLU A 287 -5.80 24.54 1.10
CA GLU A 287 -6.08 25.33 -0.11
C GLU A 287 -5.51 24.65 -1.37
N LYS A 288 -4.28 24.14 -1.27
CA LYS A 288 -3.63 23.44 -2.37
C LYS A 288 -4.35 22.13 -2.73
N LEU A 289 -4.67 21.31 -1.73
CA LEU A 289 -5.42 20.06 -1.92
C LEU A 289 -6.80 20.32 -2.54
N ALA A 290 -7.53 21.32 -2.06
CA ALA A 290 -8.84 21.69 -2.61
C ALA A 290 -8.75 22.11 -4.08
N SER A 291 -7.68 22.79 -4.48
CA SER A 291 -7.43 23.15 -5.89
C SER A 291 -7.04 21.96 -6.76
N ASP A 292 -6.26 21.00 -6.23
CA ASP A 292 -5.68 19.92 -7.02
C ASP A 292 -6.61 18.73 -7.18
N ILE A 293 -7.35 18.35 -6.12
CA ILE A 293 -8.21 17.16 -6.10
C ILE A 293 -9.13 17.06 -7.32
N PRO A 294 -9.86 18.11 -7.76
CA PRO A 294 -10.73 18.02 -8.93
C PRO A 294 -10.03 17.53 -10.20
N CYS A 295 -8.75 17.86 -10.39
CA CYS A 295 -7.95 17.40 -11.53
C CYS A 295 -7.45 15.95 -11.33
N LEU A 296 -7.26 15.53 -10.08
CA LEU A 296 -6.74 14.22 -9.72
C LEU A 296 -7.82 13.12 -9.70
N LEU A 297 -9.11 13.49 -9.62
CA LEU A 297 -10.22 12.52 -9.58
C LEU A 297 -10.27 11.58 -10.80
N TYR A 298 -9.62 11.92 -11.91
CA TYR A 298 -9.66 11.16 -13.17
C TYR A 298 -8.57 10.09 -13.29
N ASP A 299 -7.52 10.12 -12.44
CA ASP A 299 -6.42 9.15 -12.44
C ASP A 299 -6.43 8.35 -11.13
N ASP A 300 -6.74 7.05 -11.23
CA ASP A 300 -6.85 6.17 -10.08
C ASP A 300 -5.54 6.04 -9.28
N ASN A 301 -4.39 5.98 -9.96
CA ASN A 301 -3.11 5.76 -9.30
C ASN A 301 -2.65 7.02 -8.59
N LEU A 302 -2.76 8.17 -9.26
CA LEU A 302 -2.39 9.45 -8.68
C LEU A 302 -3.31 9.83 -7.52
N PHE A 303 -4.60 9.53 -7.64
CA PHE A 303 -5.56 9.72 -6.55
C PHE A 303 -5.24 8.83 -5.34
N CYS A 304 -4.95 7.53 -5.53
CA CYS A 304 -4.56 6.67 -4.41
C CYS A 304 -3.29 7.16 -3.72
N HIS A 305 -2.28 7.52 -4.50
CA HIS A 305 -1.04 8.07 -3.97
C HIS A 305 -1.30 9.35 -3.16
N LEU A 306 -2.20 10.23 -3.62
CA LEU A 306 -2.59 11.42 -2.85
C LEU A 306 -3.23 11.02 -1.51
N VAL A 307 -4.18 10.07 -1.52
CA VAL A 307 -4.82 9.59 -0.29
C VAL A 307 -3.80 9.01 0.67
N ASP A 308 -2.86 8.20 0.18
CA ASP A 308 -1.79 7.60 1.00
C ASP A 308 -0.92 8.68 1.66
N GLU A 309 -0.46 9.66 0.88
CA GLU A 309 0.34 10.78 1.39
C GLU A 309 -0.44 11.62 2.41
N VAL A 310 -1.73 11.87 2.18
CA VAL A 310 -2.57 12.60 3.13
C VAL A 310 -2.72 11.80 4.44
N LEU A 311 -2.97 10.50 4.37
CA LEU A 311 -3.11 9.65 5.56
C LEU A 311 -1.79 9.56 6.35
N LEU A 312 -0.66 9.45 5.65
CA LEU A 312 0.67 9.44 6.26
C LEU A 312 0.99 10.79 6.93
N PHE A 313 0.74 11.89 6.23
CA PHE A 313 0.92 13.25 6.74
C PHE A 313 0.07 13.49 7.99
N GLU A 314 -1.21 13.12 7.96
CA GLU A 314 -2.12 13.26 9.10
C GLU A 314 -1.64 12.48 10.33
N ARG A 315 -1.14 11.26 10.12
CA ARG A 315 -0.58 10.45 11.19
C ARG A 315 0.66 11.10 11.80
N GLU A 316 1.57 11.61 10.98
CA GLU A 316 2.78 12.31 11.46
C GLU A 316 2.43 13.62 12.18
N LEU A 317 1.51 14.42 11.62
CA LEU A 317 1.05 15.68 12.17
C LEU A 317 0.47 15.52 13.59
N HIS A 318 -0.34 14.48 13.81
CA HIS A 318 -0.94 14.23 15.12
C HIS A 318 0.01 13.50 16.09
N SER A 319 0.69 12.45 15.63
CA SER A 319 1.50 11.60 16.53
C SER A 319 2.87 12.20 16.89
N VAL A 320 3.54 12.86 15.94
CA VAL A 320 4.89 13.40 16.13
C VAL A 320 4.82 14.86 16.57
N HIS A 321 3.92 15.64 15.97
CA HIS A 321 3.84 17.08 16.21
C HIS A 321 2.75 17.51 17.20
N GLY A 322 1.91 16.58 17.66
CA GLY A 322 0.89 16.84 18.69
C GLY A 322 -0.16 17.85 18.24
N TYR A 323 -0.44 17.93 16.93
CA TYR A 323 -1.46 18.83 16.41
C TYR A 323 -2.84 18.43 16.96
N PRO A 324 -3.62 19.37 17.53
CA PRO A 324 -4.93 19.07 18.10
C PRO A 324 -5.94 18.65 17.03
N SER A 325 -6.66 17.55 17.30
CA SER A 325 -7.74 17.05 16.44
C SER A 325 -8.96 17.97 16.36
N THR A 326 -9.01 19.04 17.17
CA THR A 326 -10.04 20.09 17.10
C THR A 326 -9.81 21.10 15.98
N PHE A 327 -8.62 21.11 15.37
CA PHE A 327 -8.28 22.03 14.30
C PHE A 327 -8.47 21.40 12.93
N ALA A 328 -8.51 22.26 11.90
CA ALA A 328 -8.70 21.83 10.52
C ALA A 328 -7.59 20.84 10.12
N SER A 329 -8.00 19.78 9.43
CA SER A 329 -7.18 18.65 8.99
C SER A 329 -7.51 18.31 7.54
N CYS A 330 -6.56 17.71 6.84
CA CYS A 330 -6.69 17.25 5.47
C CYS A 330 -7.77 16.16 5.33
N MET A 331 -8.09 15.46 6.42
CA MET A 331 -9.18 14.48 6.47
C MET A 331 -10.56 15.06 6.14
N HIS A 332 -10.78 16.36 6.39
CA HIS A 332 -12.04 17.02 6.02
C HIS A 332 -12.21 17.12 4.49
N ILE A 333 -11.12 17.34 3.76
CA ILE A 333 -11.15 17.43 2.30
C ILE A 333 -11.45 16.07 1.68
N LEU A 334 -10.81 15.00 2.18
CA LEU A 334 -11.13 13.63 1.77
C LEU A 334 -12.57 13.21 2.10
N SER A 335 -13.22 13.92 3.03
CA SER A 335 -14.61 13.69 3.42
C SER A 335 -15.63 14.47 2.60
N GLU A 336 -15.19 15.34 1.68
CA GLU A 336 -16.07 16.02 0.72
C GLU A 336 -16.71 15.01 -0.23
N GLU A 337 -17.98 15.22 -0.60
CA GLU A 337 -18.80 14.20 -1.27
C GLU A 337 -18.15 13.63 -2.54
N THR A 338 -17.68 14.47 -3.44
CA THR A 338 -17.10 14.04 -4.72
C THR A 338 -15.80 13.27 -4.53
N CYS A 339 -14.91 13.76 -3.66
CA CYS A 339 -13.65 13.12 -3.32
C CYS A 339 -13.89 11.78 -2.62
N PHE A 340 -14.79 11.77 -1.64
CA PHE A 340 -15.12 10.60 -0.84
C PHE A 340 -15.75 9.47 -1.68
N GLN A 341 -16.71 9.79 -2.55
CA GLN A 341 -17.30 8.79 -3.45
C GLN A 341 -16.26 8.23 -4.42
N ARG A 342 -15.34 9.08 -4.91
CA ARG A 342 -14.24 8.60 -5.74
C ARG A 342 -13.35 7.66 -4.96
N TRP A 343 -13.00 8.00 -3.72
CA TRP A 343 -12.21 7.14 -2.86
C TRP A 343 -12.84 5.78 -2.63
N LEU A 344 -14.12 5.72 -2.24
CA LEU A 344 -14.84 4.45 -2.10
C LEU A 344 -14.80 3.60 -3.39
N THR A 345 -14.99 4.25 -4.54
CA THR A 345 -15.00 3.57 -5.85
C THR A 345 -13.64 2.96 -6.17
N VAL A 346 -12.58 3.74 -5.96
CA VAL A 346 -11.21 3.32 -6.26
C VAL A 346 -10.75 2.25 -5.28
N GLU A 347 -11.05 2.41 -3.98
CA GLU A 347 -10.74 1.43 -2.95
C GLU A 347 -11.43 0.09 -3.25
N ARG A 348 -12.72 0.09 -3.62
CA ARG A 348 -13.45 -1.10 -4.06
C ARG A 348 -12.76 -1.76 -5.26
N LYS A 349 -12.42 -0.97 -6.28
CA LYS A 349 -11.80 -1.47 -7.52
C LYS A 349 -10.49 -2.20 -7.22
N PHE A 350 -9.59 -1.59 -6.44
CA PHE A 350 -8.31 -2.21 -6.10
C PHE A 350 -8.45 -3.42 -5.18
N ALA A 351 -9.38 -3.38 -4.22
CA ALA A 351 -9.68 -4.52 -3.37
C ALA A 351 -10.16 -5.73 -4.19
N LEU A 352 -11.08 -5.53 -5.13
CA LEU A 352 -11.57 -6.59 -6.02
C LEU A 352 -10.45 -7.15 -6.93
N GLN A 353 -9.63 -6.28 -7.52
CA GLN A 353 -8.47 -6.72 -8.31
C GLN A 353 -7.48 -7.54 -7.49
N LYS A 354 -7.25 -7.14 -6.22
CA LYS A 354 -6.37 -7.87 -5.31
C LYS A 354 -6.95 -9.26 -4.98
N MET A 355 -8.26 -9.37 -4.76
CA MET A 355 -8.92 -10.66 -4.54
C MET A 355 -8.84 -11.58 -5.76
N ASP A 356 -9.11 -11.05 -6.95
CA ASP A 356 -9.06 -11.83 -8.20
C ASP A 356 -7.63 -12.31 -8.50
N SER A 357 -6.63 -11.43 -8.28
CA SER A 357 -5.22 -11.79 -8.40
C SER A 357 -4.81 -12.85 -7.37
N MET A 358 -5.29 -12.76 -6.13
CA MET A 358 -4.98 -13.71 -5.06
C MET A 358 -5.50 -15.11 -5.38
N LEU A 359 -6.74 -15.25 -5.83
CA LEU A 359 -7.34 -16.57 -6.09
C LEU A 359 -6.87 -17.22 -7.42
N SER A 360 -6.00 -16.56 -8.19
CA SER A 360 -5.51 -17.05 -9.47
C SER A 360 -4.44 -18.15 -9.37
N SER A 361 -3.74 -18.26 -8.24
CA SER A 361 -2.66 -19.24 -8.02
C SER A 361 -3.13 -20.39 -7.12
N GLU A 362 -2.66 -21.62 -7.37
CA GLU A 362 -2.98 -22.76 -6.48
C GLU A 362 -2.22 -22.73 -5.15
N ALA A 363 -1.09 -22.01 -5.07
CA ALA A 363 -0.28 -21.94 -3.86
C ALA A 363 -1.02 -21.28 -2.68
N VAL A 364 -2.04 -20.46 -2.97
CA VAL A 364 -2.75 -19.66 -1.95
C VAL A 364 -3.64 -20.49 -1.02
N TRP A 365 -3.88 -21.75 -1.35
CA TRP A 365 -4.66 -22.68 -0.53
C TRP A 365 -3.80 -23.40 0.51
N VAL A 366 -2.48 -23.23 0.46
CA VAL A 366 -1.56 -23.82 1.42
C VAL A 366 -1.36 -22.86 2.59
N SER A 367 -1.31 -23.41 3.80
CA SER A 367 -0.93 -22.62 4.97
C SER A 367 0.55 -22.22 4.90
N GLN A 368 0.83 -20.95 5.23
CA GLN A 368 2.18 -20.43 5.31
C GLN A 368 3.03 -21.14 6.39
N TYR A 369 2.39 -21.68 7.42
CA TYR A 369 3.04 -22.26 8.60
C TYR A 369 2.95 -23.80 8.63
N LYS A 370 2.72 -24.44 7.48
CA LYS A 370 2.53 -25.89 7.37
C LYS A 370 3.65 -26.74 8.01
N ASP A 371 4.87 -26.20 8.08
CA ASP A 371 6.04 -26.89 8.65
C ASP A 371 6.24 -26.63 10.16
N ILE A 372 5.35 -25.88 10.81
CA ILE A 372 5.44 -25.50 12.23
C ILE A 372 4.17 -25.98 12.96
N THR A 373 4.21 -27.22 13.45
CA THR A 373 3.05 -27.93 14.04
C THR A 373 2.45 -27.27 15.27
N ASP A 374 3.22 -26.46 15.99
CA ASP A 374 2.82 -25.87 17.26
C ASP A 374 2.25 -24.44 17.12
N VAL A 375 2.17 -23.92 15.88
CA VAL A 375 1.76 -22.53 15.59
C VAL A 375 0.46 -22.45 14.78
N ASP A 376 0.16 -23.43 13.93
CA ASP A 376 -0.98 -23.37 13.01
C ASP A 376 -2.20 -24.21 13.47
N GLU A 377 -2.74 -23.90 14.65
CA GLU A 377 -3.94 -24.57 15.17
C GLU A 377 -5.16 -24.40 14.24
N MET A 378 -5.20 -23.31 13.46
CA MET A 378 -6.31 -22.92 12.59
C MET A 378 -6.16 -23.35 11.14
N LYS A 379 -5.00 -23.88 10.73
CA LYS A 379 -4.69 -24.34 9.37
C LYS A 379 -5.08 -23.33 8.29
N VAL A 380 -4.71 -22.08 8.52
CA VAL A 380 -5.19 -20.93 7.75
C VAL A 380 -4.51 -20.91 6.37
N PRO A 381 -5.27 -20.94 5.26
CA PRO A 381 -4.66 -20.78 3.94
C PRO A 381 -4.26 -19.31 3.70
N ASP A 382 -3.19 -19.11 2.94
CA ASP A 382 -2.65 -17.80 2.59
C ASP A 382 -3.72 -16.84 2.04
N CYS A 383 -4.65 -17.32 1.21
CA CYS A 383 -5.71 -16.47 0.68
C CYS A 383 -6.59 -15.82 1.77
N ALA A 384 -6.87 -16.53 2.86
CA ALA A 384 -7.69 -16.01 3.94
C ALA A 384 -6.92 -14.96 4.76
N GLU A 385 -5.63 -15.19 4.99
CA GLU A 385 -4.75 -14.25 5.71
C GLU A 385 -4.55 -12.95 4.92
N VAL A 386 -4.25 -13.05 3.62
CA VAL A 386 -4.08 -11.88 2.76
C VAL A 386 -5.40 -11.11 2.63
N PHE A 387 -6.54 -11.80 2.57
CA PHE A 387 -7.86 -11.15 2.55
C PHE A 387 -8.15 -10.39 3.86
N MET A 388 -7.90 -11.00 5.03
CA MET A 388 -8.07 -10.29 6.30
C MET A 388 -7.10 -9.12 6.46
N THR A 389 -5.88 -9.26 5.95
CA THR A 389 -4.89 -8.17 5.91
C THR A 389 -5.37 -7.01 5.04
N LEU A 390 -5.96 -7.31 3.87
CA LEU A 390 -6.58 -6.30 3.01
C LEU A 390 -7.69 -5.54 3.75
N LEU A 391 -8.56 -6.24 4.47
CA LEU A 391 -9.60 -5.59 5.28
C LEU A 391 -9.01 -4.72 6.40
N LEU A 392 -7.95 -5.18 7.08
CA LEU A 392 -7.25 -4.37 8.10
C LEU A 392 -6.66 -3.10 7.51
N VAL A 393 -6.03 -3.19 6.34
CA VAL A 393 -5.48 -2.02 5.63
C VAL A 393 -6.60 -1.04 5.32
N ILE A 394 -7.75 -1.50 4.82
CA ILE A 394 -8.92 -0.64 4.58
C ILE A 394 -9.38 -0.01 5.90
N THR A 395 -9.50 -0.78 7.00
CA THR A 395 -9.86 -0.25 8.33
C THR A 395 -8.92 0.86 8.78
N ASP A 396 -7.60 0.68 8.63
CA ASP A 396 -6.60 1.66 9.04
C ASP A 396 -6.74 3.00 8.30
N ARG A 397 -7.19 2.94 7.04
CA ARG A 397 -7.35 4.09 6.16
C ARG A 397 -8.56 4.96 6.53
N TYR A 398 -9.69 4.35 6.90
CA TYR A 398 -10.92 5.12 7.18
C TYR A 398 -11.19 5.36 8.67
N LYS A 399 -10.52 4.65 9.60
CA LYS A 399 -10.80 4.78 11.05
C LYS A 399 -10.66 6.21 11.59
N ASN A 400 -9.79 7.01 10.96
CA ASN A 400 -9.48 8.39 11.35
C ASN A 400 -10.37 9.43 10.64
N LEU A 401 -11.36 9.02 9.85
CA LEU A 401 -12.29 9.97 9.25
C LEU A 401 -13.01 10.80 10.33
N PRO A 402 -13.33 12.08 10.06
CA PRO A 402 -13.85 12.99 11.08
C PRO A 402 -15.31 12.70 11.45
N THR A 403 -16.11 12.20 10.50
CA THR A 403 -17.55 12.03 10.68
C THR A 403 -17.97 10.56 10.68
N ALA A 404 -18.88 10.20 11.59
CA ALA A 404 -19.38 8.84 11.70
C ALA A 404 -20.10 8.33 10.44
N PRO A 405 -20.94 9.11 9.73
CA PRO A 405 -21.58 8.67 8.48
C PRO A 405 -20.58 8.23 7.40
N ARG A 406 -19.42 8.90 7.30
CA ARG A 406 -18.36 8.53 6.35
C ARG A 406 -17.70 7.20 6.74
N LYS A 407 -17.47 6.97 8.03
CA LYS A 407 -16.96 5.67 8.51
C LYS A 407 -17.95 4.55 8.24
N LEU A 408 -19.26 4.79 8.42
CA LEU A 408 -20.31 3.81 8.13
C LEU A 408 -20.36 3.45 6.64
N GLN A 409 -20.17 4.43 5.73
CA GLN A 409 -20.10 4.14 4.29
C GLN A 409 -18.90 3.25 3.92
N PHE A 410 -17.74 3.43 4.58
CA PHE A 410 -16.60 2.52 4.42
C PHE A 410 -16.84 1.14 5.06
N LEU A 411 -17.54 1.08 6.19
CA LEU A 411 -17.94 -0.18 6.80
C LEU A 411 -18.83 -1.00 5.87
N GLU A 412 -19.79 -0.36 5.18
CA GLU A 412 -20.60 -1.04 4.16
C GLU A 412 -19.74 -1.55 2.99
N LEU A 413 -18.74 -0.78 2.54
CA LEU A 413 -17.76 -1.31 1.57
C LEU A 413 -17.04 -2.55 2.11
N GLN A 414 -16.59 -2.56 3.37
CA GLN A 414 -15.95 -3.75 3.94
C GLN A 414 -16.89 -4.95 3.99
N LYS A 415 -18.15 -4.75 4.37
CA LYS A 415 -19.18 -5.80 4.39
C LYS A 415 -19.43 -6.36 2.99
N ASP A 416 -19.51 -5.50 1.98
CA ASP A 416 -19.61 -5.92 0.57
C ASP A 416 -18.40 -6.78 0.14
N LEU A 417 -17.18 -6.36 0.50
CA LEU A 417 -15.95 -7.09 0.18
C LEU A 417 -15.91 -8.48 0.82
N VAL A 418 -16.43 -8.62 2.05
CA VAL A 418 -16.60 -9.92 2.72
C VAL A 418 -17.62 -10.80 1.99
N ASP A 419 -18.74 -10.21 1.56
CA ASP A 419 -19.77 -10.91 0.78
C ASP A 419 -19.22 -11.41 -0.56
N ASP A 420 -18.52 -10.53 -1.28
CA ASP A 420 -17.87 -10.81 -2.56
C ASP A 420 -16.81 -11.92 -2.43
N PHE A 421 -16.00 -11.90 -1.36
CA PHE A 421 -15.02 -12.95 -1.12
C PHE A 421 -15.70 -14.29 -0.78
N ARG A 422 -16.75 -14.29 0.06
CA ARG A 422 -17.56 -15.49 0.34
C ARG A 422 -18.15 -16.08 -0.94
N ILE A 423 -18.67 -15.24 -1.84
CA ILE A 423 -19.23 -15.69 -3.12
C ILE A 423 -18.13 -16.38 -3.96
N ARG A 424 -16.94 -15.79 -4.06
CA ARG A 424 -15.80 -16.40 -4.76
C ARG A 424 -15.38 -17.73 -4.13
N LEU A 425 -15.26 -17.81 -2.80
CA LEU A 425 -14.98 -19.07 -2.10
C LEU A 425 -16.04 -20.13 -2.40
N THR A 426 -17.31 -19.74 -2.44
CA THR A 426 -18.42 -20.62 -2.79
C THR A 426 -18.32 -21.12 -4.23
N GLN A 427 -17.88 -20.29 -5.17
CA GLN A 427 -17.68 -20.68 -6.57
C GLN A 427 -16.57 -21.72 -6.69
N VAL A 428 -15.40 -21.46 -6.10
CA VAL A 428 -14.27 -22.42 -6.10
C VAL A 428 -14.67 -23.72 -5.40
N MET A 429 -15.37 -23.63 -4.26
CA MET A 429 -15.89 -24.81 -3.55
C MET A 429 -16.84 -25.64 -4.43
N LYS A 430 -17.66 -24.99 -5.25
CA LYS A 430 -18.61 -25.69 -6.13
C LYS A 430 -17.89 -26.53 -7.19
N GLU A 431 -16.74 -26.09 -7.68
CA GLU A 431 -15.91 -26.84 -8.63
C GLU A 431 -15.39 -28.15 -7.99
N GLU A 432 -15.10 -28.11 -6.69
CA GLU A 432 -14.59 -29.24 -5.89
C GLU A 432 -15.70 -30.14 -5.29
N THR A 433 -16.98 -29.89 -5.57
CA THR A 433 -18.11 -30.59 -4.91
C THR A 433 -18.07 -32.12 -5.09
N ARG A 434 -17.44 -32.61 -6.16
CA ARG A 434 -17.33 -34.06 -6.43
C ARG A 434 -16.34 -34.77 -5.50
N ALA A 435 -15.37 -34.05 -4.95
CA ALA A 435 -14.32 -34.57 -4.09
C ALA A 435 -14.23 -33.74 -2.79
N PRO A 436 -15.22 -33.86 -1.88
CA PRO A 436 -15.32 -33.02 -0.69
C PRO A 436 -14.21 -33.30 0.36
N LEU A 437 -13.38 -34.31 0.15
CA LEU A 437 -12.25 -34.68 1.01
C LEU A 437 -10.89 -34.25 0.45
N ASP A 438 -10.90 -33.62 -0.72
CA ASP A 438 -9.66 -33.14 -1.34
C ASP A 438 -9.15 -31.90 -0.63
N PHE A 439 -7.83 -31.73 -0.72
CA PHE A 439 -7.09 -30.69 -0.01
C PHE A 439 -7.70 -29.29 -0.18
N ARG A 440 -8.07 -28.92 -1.41
CA ARG A 440 -8.62 -27.59 -1.71
C ARG A 440 -9.98 -27.36 -1.05
N TYR A 441 -10.83 -28.37 -0.99
CA TYR A 441 -12.12 -28.29 -0.32
C TYR A 441 -11.95 -28.02 1.18
N CYS A 442 -11.04 -28.76 1.83
CA CYS A 442 -10.69 -28.58 3.23
C CYS A 442 -10.04 -27.21 3.50
N ALA A 443 -9.16 -26.74 2.60
CA ALA A 443 -8.55 -25.42 2.71
C ALA A 443 -9.60 -24.29 2.64
N ILE A 444 -10.57 -24.39 1.73
CA ILE A 444 -11.69 -23.43 1.67
C ILE A 444 -12.49 -23.46 2.97
N LEU A 445 -12.74 -24.65 3.54
CA LEU A 445 -13.46 -24.76 4.81
C LEU A 445 -12.70 -24.08 5.96
N ASN A 446 -11.38 -24.29 6.04
CA ASN A 446 -10.54 -23.59 7.01
C ASN A 446 -10.56 -22.07 6.81
N ALA A 447 -10.51 -21.58 5.55
CA ALA A 447 -10.64 -20.15 5.24
C ALA A 447 -11.96 -19.56 5.75
N VAL A 448 -13.08 -20.22 5.46
CA VAL A 448 -14.42 -19.79 5.89
C VAL A 448 -14.51 -19.74 7.42
N ASN A 449 -14.01 -20.76 8.10
CA ASN A 449 -14.00 -20.79 9.57
C ASN A 449 -13.11 -19.70 10.17
N TYR A 450 -11.92 -19.50 9.60
CA TYR A 450 -10.99 -18.47 10.04
C TYR A 450 -11.59 -17.07 9.91
N ILE A 451 -12.12 -16.72 8.73
CA ILE A 451 -12.73 -15.40 8.48
C ILE A 451 -13.92 -15.17 9.41
N SER A 452 -14.78 -16.17 9.60
CA SER A 452 -15.91 -16.11 10.54
C SER A 452 -15.43 -15.79 11.97
N THR A 453 -14.37 -16.49 12.42
CA THR A 453 -13.80 -16.31 13.76
C THR A 453 -13.18 -14.93 13.93
N VAL A 454 -12.38 -14.46 12.96
CA VAL A 454 -11.73 -13.15 13.03
C VAL A 454 -12.74 -12.02 12.97
N LEU A 455 -13.80 -12.13 12.16
CA LEU A 455 -14.88 -11.13 12.13
C LEU A 455 -15.66 -11.07 13.45
N ALA A 456 -15.86 -12.21 14.10
CA ALA A 456 -16.46 -12.25 15.44
C ALA A 456 -15.55 -11.55 16.46
N ASP A 457 -14.24 -11.80 16.44
CA ASP A 457 -13.28 -11.09 17.30
C ASP A 457 -13.23 -9.58 16.98
N TRP A 458 -13.36 -9.21 15.71
CA TRP A 458 -13.39 -7.80 15.31
C TRP A 458 -14.64 -7.07 15.76
N ALA A 459 -15.79 -7.75 15.81
CA ALA A 459 -17.02 -7.18 16.33
C ALA A 459 -16.86 -6.64 17.76
N ASP A 460 -16.03 -7.30 18.57
CA ASP A 460 -15.78 -6.93 19.96
C ASP A 460 -14.71 -5.82 20.12
N ASN A 461 -14.06 -5.40 19.04
CA ASN A 461 -13.11 -4.30 19.09
C ASN A 461 -13.82 -2.94 19.30
N VAL A 462 -13.23 -2.10 20.14
CA VAL A 462 -13.77 -0.76 20.51
C VAL A 462 -14.17 0.07 19.29
N PHE A 463 -13.37 0.02 18.22
CA PHE A 463 -13.67 0.77 17.00
C PHE A 463 -14.98 0.32 16.33
N PHE A 464 -15.21 -0.98 16.20
CA PHE A 464 -16.43 -1.49 15.56
C PHE A 464 -17.66 -1.36 16.47
N LEU A 465 -17.49 -1.47 17.79
CA LEU A 465 -18.55 -1.14 18.75
C LEU A 465 -18.98 0.33 18.65
N GLN A 466 -18.03 1.25 18.44
CA GLN A 466 -18.35 2.67 18.19
C GLN A 466 -19.11 2.86 16.88
N LEU A 467 -18.77 2.12 15.82
CA LEU A 467 -19.52 2.15 14.56
C LEU A 467 -20.93 1.57 14.72
N GLN A 468 -21.09 0.50 15.50
CA GLN A 468 -22.41 -0.05 15.82
C GLN A 468 -23.29 1.00 16.49
N GLN A 469 -22.75 1.68 17.51
CA GLN A 469 -23.46 2.76 18.19
C GLN A 469 -23.80 3.91 17.21
N ALA A 470 -22.87 4.30 16.35
CA ALA A 470 -23.13 5.35 15.36
C ALA A 470 -24.23 4.96 14.35
N ALA A 471 -24.27 3.70 13.91
CA ALA A 471 -25.31 3.21 13.01
C ALA A 471 -26.69 3.26 13.68
N LEU A 472 -26.75 2.87 14.95
CA LEU A 472 -27.94 2.96 15.79
C LEU A 472 -28.43 4.40 15.99
N GLU A 473 -27.54 5.34 16.24
CA GLU A 473 -27.87 6.76 16.39
C GLU A 473 -28.47 7.32 15.09
N VAL A 474 -27.88 7.02 13.93
CA VAL A 474 -28.41 7.40 12.61
C VAL A 474 -29.80 6.78 12.38
N PHE A 475 -30.00 5.52 12.76
CA PHE A 475 -31.31 4.86 12.67
C PHE A 475 -32.35 5.49 13.60
N ALA A 476 -31.94 5.88 14.81
CA ALA A 476 -32.81 6.53 15.79
C ALA A 476 -33.27 7.91 15.33
N GLU A 477 -32.37 8.69 14.71
CA GLU A 477 -32.70 9.98 14.12
C GLU A 477 -33.72 9.84 12.99
N ASN A 478 -33.51 8.87 12.10
CA ASN A 478 -34.43 8.60 10.99
C ASN A 478 -35.82 8.14 11.46
N ASN A 479 -35.90 7.45 12.60
CA ASN A 479 -37.15 6.89 13.14
C ASN A 479 -37.70 7.62 14.37
N ALA A 480 -37.14 8.79 14.74
CA ALA A 480 -37.52 9.60 15.90
C ALA A 480 -37.61 8.81 17.22
N LEU A 481 -36.69 7.88 17.45
CA LEU A 481 -36.66 7.03 18.66
C LEU A 481 -36.07 7.77 19.87
N SER A 482 -36.58 7.50 21.07
CA SER A 482 -36.03 8.07 22.31
C SER A 482 -34.72 7.38 22.73
N LYS A 483 -33.86 8.08 23.47
CA LYS A 483 -32.58 7.53 24.00
C LYS A 483 -32.76 6.26 24.85
N LEU A 484 -33.88 6.12 25.55
CA LEU A 484 -34.20 4.93 26.34
C LEU A 484 -34.49 3.72 25.43
N GLN A 485 -35.27 3.94 24.36
CA GLN A 485 -35.57 2.92 23.35
C GLN A 485 -34.32 2.53 22.56
N LEU A 486 -33.43 3.50 22.31
CA LEU A 486 -32.14 3.26 21.67
C LEU A 486 -31.23 2.36 22.52
N GLY A 487 -31.17 2.59 23.83
CA GLY A 487 -30.42 1.73 24.75
C GLY A 487 -30.98 0.30 24.84
N GLN A 488 -32.31 0.15 24.73
CA GLN A 488 -32.95 -1.17 24.65
C GLN A 488 -32.64 -1.88 23.32
N LEU A 489 -32.70 -1.16 22.20
CA LEU A 489 -32.31 -1.68 20.88
C LEU A 489 -30.83 -2.07 20.83
N ALA A 490 -29.93 -1.23 21.33
CA ALA A 490 -28.50 -1.52 21.41
C ALA A 490 -28.18 -2.78 22.22
N SER A 491 -28.98 -3.08 23.26
CA SER A 491 -28.83 -4.31 24.05
C SER A 491 -29.38 -5.57 23.38
N MET A 492 -30.22 -5.40 22.34
CA MET A 492 -30.85 -6.47 21.59
C MET A 492 -30.24 -6.67 20.19
N GLU A 493 -29.45 -5.70 19.72
CA GLU A 493 -28.92 -5.72 18.37
C GLU A 493 -27.65 -6.55 18.23
N SER A 494 -27.61 -7.23 17.09
CA SER A 494 -26.50 -7.98 16.55
C SER A 494 -25.30 -7.07 16.24
N SER A 495 -24.10 -7.64 16.26
CA SER A 495 -22.86 -6.99 15.84
C SER A 495 -22.95 -6.49 14.38
N VAL A 496 -22.12 -5.49 14.04
CA VAL A 496 -22.01 -4.94 12.68
C VAL A 496 -21.64 -5.96 11.60
N PHE A 497 -21.07 -7.11 11.99
CA PHE A 497 -20.67 -8.20 11.08
C PHE A 497 -21.56 -9.45 11.18
N ASP A 498 -22.58 -9.48 12.05
CA ASP A 498 -23.33 -10.70 12.32
C ASP A 498 -24.02 -11.29 11.08
N ASP A 499 -24.54 -10.45 10.17
CA ASP A 499 -25.12 -10.95 8.91
C ASP A 499 -24.08 -11.69 8.06
N MET A 500 -22.87 -11.14 7.96
CA MET A 500 -21.76 -11.73 7.20
C MET A 500 -21.27 -13.01 7.87
N ILE A 501 -21.10 -13.00 9.20
CA ILE A 501 -20.74 -14.17 10.01
C ILE A 501 -21.79 -15.26 9.82
N ASN A 502 -23.09 -14.94 9.90
CA ASN A 502 -24.17 -15.89 9.68
C ASN A 502 -24.14 -16.53 8.29
N LEU A 503 -23.79 -15.76 7.25
CA LEU A 503 -23.65 -16.30 5.89
C LEU A 503 -22.44 -17.22 5.75
N LEU A 504 -21.30 -16.88 6.37
CA LEU A 504 -20.11 -17.73 6.43
C LEU A 504 -20.36 -19.01 7.24
N GLU A 505 -21.04 -18.93 8.38
CA GLU A 505 -21.42 -20.06 9.22
C GLU A 505 -22.38 -21.03 8.50
N ARG A 506 -23.34 -20.50 7.73
CA ARG A 506 -24.20 -21.33 6.87
C ARG A 506 -23.39 -22.07 5.80
N LEU A 507 -22.44 -21.39 5.15
CA LEU A 507 -21.55 -22.03 4.18
C LEU A 507 -20.69 -23.11 4.83
N LYS A 508 -20.12 -22.82 6.00
CA LYS A 508 -19.35 -23.79 6.81
C LYS A 508 -20.16 -25.04 7.12
N LEU A 509 -21.40 -24.88 7.60
CA LEU A 509 -22.27 -25.99 7.95
C LEU A 509 -22.68 -26.83 6.73
N ASP A 510 -23.00 -26.19 5.60
CA ASP A 510 -23.30 -26.87 4.33
C ASP A 510 -22.10 -27.70 3.84
N MET A 511 -20.89 -27.14 3.91
CA MET A 511 -19.65 -27.85 3.56
C MET A 511 -19.36 -29.05 4.46
N LEU A 512 -19.44 -28.85 5.79
CA LEU A 512 -19.26 -29.92 6.77
C LEU A 512 -20.29 -31.05 6.56
N THR A 513 -21.55 -30.69 6.32
CA THR A 513 -22.61 -31.67 6.07
C THR A 513 -22.30 -32.52 4.84
N ARG A 514 -21.79 -31.92 3.75
CA ARG A 514 -21.37 -32.67 2.55
C ARG A 514 -20.19 -33.61 2.81
N GLN A 515 -19.19 -33.19 3.59
CA GLN A 515 -18.09 -34.07 4.00
C GLN A 515 -18.59 -35.25 4.82
N VAL A 516 -19.44 -34.99 5.82
CA VAL A 516 -20.05 -36.01 6.67
C VAL A 516 -20.87 -36.99 5.83
N ASP A 517 -21.70 -36.51 4.91
CA ASP A 517 -22.51 -37.35 4.03
C ASP A 517 -21.68 -38.22 3.11
N HIS A 518 -20.58 -37.69 2.60
CA HIS A 518 -19.66 -38.42 1.75
C HIS A 518 -18.97 -39.55 2.52
N VAL A 519 -18.34 -39.23 3.66
CA VAL A 519 -17.66 -40.24 4.50
C VAL A 519 -18.65 -41.28 5.01
N PHE A 520 -19.83 -40.84 5.49
CA PHE A 520 -20.86 -41.75 5.95
C PHE A 520 -21.33 -42.71 4.85
N ARG A 521 -21.42 -42.26 3.60
CA ARG A 521 -21.79 -43.12 2.46
C ARG A 521 -20.73 -44.19 2.20
N GLU A 522 -19.45 -43.82 2.17
CA GLU A 522 -18.35 -44.78 2.00
C GLU A 522 -18.30 -45.82 3.13
N VAL A 523 -18.46 -45.34 4.37
CA VAL A 523 -18.49 -46.20 5.57
C VAL A 523 -19.70 -47.14 5.53
N LYS A 524 -20.88 -46.65 5.14
CA LYS A 524 -22.10 -47.45 4.96
C LYS A 524 -21.93 -48.50 3.85
N ASP A 525 -21.27 -48.16 2.76
CA ASP A 525 -20.98 -49.10 1.68
C ASP A 525 -20.00 -50.20 2.13
N ALA A 526 -18.97 -49.84 2.90
CA ALA A 526 -18.05 -50.79 3.52
C ALA A 526 -18.71 -51.68 4.59
N ALA A 527 -19.77 -51.19 5.24
CA ALA A 527 -20.53 -51.91 6.27
C ALA A 527 -21.46 -53.02 5.73
N LYS A 528 -21.63 -53.14 4.40
CA LYS A 528 -22.59 -54.09 3.80
C LYS A 528 -22.38 -55.55 4.21
N LEU A 529 -21.13 -55.96 4.41
CA LEU A 529 -20.80 -57.31 4.88
C LEU A 529 -21.15 -57.48 6.35
N TYR A 530 -20.78 -56.52 7.18
CA TYR A 530 -21.10 -56.51 8.61
C TYR A 530 -22.61 -56.50 8.88
N LYS A 531 -23.38 -55.77 8.07
CA LYS A 531 -24.86 -55.78 8.15
C LYS A 531 -25.46 -57.18 7.93
N LYS A 532 -24.80 -58.04 7.13
CA LYS A 532 -25.24 -59.41 6.81
C LYS A 532 -24.57 -60.47 7.68
N GLU A 533 -23.88 -60.07 8.75
CA GLU A 533 -23.24 -60.98 9.69
C GLU A 533 -24.27 -61.92 10.31
N ARG A 534 -23.87 -63.18 10.54
CA ARG A 534 -24.81 -64.21 11.01
C ARG A 534 -24.92 -64.22 12.53
N TRP A 535 -25.44 -63.13 13.08
CA TRP A 535 -25.55 -62.86 14.53
C TRP A 535 -26.22 -63.98 15.36
N LEU A 536 -27.14 -64.74 14.76
CA LEU A 536 -27.82 -65.86 15.42
C LEU A 536 -27.00 -67.16 15.52
N SER A 537 -25.97 -67.30 14.69
CA SER A 537 -25.17 -68.53 14.59
C SER A 537 -23.77 -68.39 15.16
N LEU A 538 -23.48 -67.26 15.83
CA LEU A 538 -22.18 -67.04 16.44
C LEU A 538 -22.04 -67.91 17.71
N PRO A 539 -20.86 -68.53 17.93
CA PRO A 539 -20.63 -69.37 19.11
C PRO A 539 -20.70 -68.54 20.40
N SER A 540 -21.11 -69.18 21.48
CA SER A 540 -21.20 -68.53 22.79
C SER A 540 -19.81 -68.22 23.37
N GLN A 541 -19.71 -67.27 24.31
CA GLN A 541 -18.43 -66.95 24.98
C GLN A 541 -17.79 -68.17 25.67
N CYS A 542 -18.58 -69.14 26.13
CA CYS A 542 -18.07 -70.37 26.72
C CYS A 542 -17.39 -71.30 25.69
N GLU A 543 -17.73 -71.16 24.40
CA GLU A 543 -17.18 -71.95 23.30
C GLU A 543 -15.99 -71.26 22.61
N GLN A 544 -15.77 -69.96 22.87
CA GLN A 544 -14.69 -69.15 22.31
C GLN A 544 -13.73 -68.67 23.41
N ALA A 545 -12.50 -69.21 23.42
CA ALA A 545 -11.49 -68.86 24.43
C ALA A 545 -10.99 -67.40 24.34
N VAL A 546 -11.02 -66.79 23.14
CA VAL A 546 -10.60 -65.39 22.90
C VAL A 546 -11.52 -64.77 21.84
N MET A 547 -12.10 -63.61 22.15
CA MET A 547 -12.88 -62.83 21.19
C MET A 547 -11.95 -61.96 20.33
N SER A 548 -12.27 -61.86 19.04
CA SER A 548 -11.58 -61.01 18.07
C SER A 548 -12.56 -60.16 17.29
N LEU A 549 -12.09 -59.10 16.65
CA LEU A 549 -12.91 -58.27 15.78
C LEU A 549 -13.56 -59.12 14.68
N SER A 550 -14.86 -58.93 14.45
CA SER A 550 -15.57 -59.56 13.34
C SER A 550 -14.89 -59.21 12.00
N SER A 551 -14.50 -60.22 11.22
CA SER A 551 -13.80 -59.99 9.95
C SER A 551 -14.64 -59.17 8.95
N SER A 552 -15.96 -59.26 9.04
CA SER A 552 -16.91 -58.47 8.25
C SER A 552 -16.97 -56.99 8.65
N ALA A 553 -16.56 -56.65 9.87
CA ALA A 553 -16.46 -55.28 10.39
C ALA A 553 -15.16 -54.58 9.98
N CYS A 554 -14.11 -55.34 9.60
CA CYS A 554 -12.81 -54.77 9.26
C CYS A 554 -12.88 -53.69 8.16
N PRO A 555 -13.58 -53.90 7.01
CA PRO A 555 -13.69 -52.86 5.99
C PRO A 555 -14.35 -51.56 6.50
N LEU A 556 -15.41 -51.69 7.31
CA LEU A 556 -16.09 -50.56 7.95
C LEU A 556 -15.12 -49.73 8.80
N LEU A 557 -14.38 -50.38 9.71
CA LEU A 557 -13.49 -49.71 10.65
C LEU A 557 -12.24 -49.13 9.98
N LEU A 558 -11.69 -49.82 8.98
CA LEU A 558 -10.54 -49.33 8.21
C LEU A 558 -10.91 -48.06 7.42
N THR A 559 -12.03 -48.10 6.69
CA THR A 559 -12.52 -46.92 5.96
C THR A 559 -12.75 -45.74 6.90
N LEU A 560 -13.40 -45.97 8.05
CA LEU A 560 -13.65 -44.92 9.03
C LEU A 560 -12.35 -44.32 9.58
N ARG A 561 -11.38 -45.15 9.98
CA ARG A 561 -10.08 -44.71 10.48
C ARG A 561 -9.35 -43.87 9.43
N ASP A 562 -9.29 -44.34 8.18
CA ASP A 562 -8.53 -43.69 7.13
C ASP A 562 -9.12 -42.31 6.78
N ARG A 563 -10.45 -42.18 6.76
CA ARG A 563 -11.12 -40.88 6.55
C ARG A 563 -10.98 -39.93 7.73
N LEU A 564 -11.05 -40.43 8.96
CA LEU A 564 -10.80 -39.61 10.15
C LEU A 564 -9.38 -39.06 10.14
N LEU A 565 -8.37 -39.90 9.87
CA LEU A 565 -6.98 -39.47 9.79
C LEU A 565 -6.73 -38.46 8.67
N GLN A 566 -7.32 -38.70 7.48
CA GLN A 566 -7.22 -37.78 6.34
C GLN A 566 -7.75 -36.39 6.70
N LEU A 567 -8.93 -36.30 7.32
CA LEU A 567 -9.56 -35.03 7.67
C LEU A 567 -8.92 -34.37 8.89
N GLU A 568 -8.43 -35.13 9.87
CA GLU A 568 -7.66 -34.61 11.00
C GLU A 568 -6.40 -33.88 10.51
N GLN A 569 -5.75 -34.37 9.47
CA GLN A 569 -4.57 -33.75 8.88
C GLN A 569 -4.90 -32.47 8.09
N GLN A 570 -6.09 -32.35 7.50
CA GLN A 570 -6.43 -31.23 6.61
C GLN A 570 -7.28 -30.13 7.27
N LEU A 571 -8.16 -30.48 8.20
CA LEU A 571 -9.04 -29.53 8.89
C LEU A 571 -8.40 -28.99 10.16
N CYS A 572 -8.72 -27.76 10.53
CA CYS A 572 -8.36 -27.24 11.84
C CYS A 572 -9.11 -27.98 12.97
N PHE A 573 -8.62 -27.89 14.19
CA PHE A 573 -9.14 -28.69 15.32
C PHE A 573 -10.64 -28.45 15.58
N SER A 574 -11.08 -27.19 15.53
CA SER A 574 -12.48 -26.83 15.76
C SER A 574 -13.42 -27.42 14.70
N LEU A 575 -13.03 -27.35 13.42
CA LEU A 575 -13.78 -27.95 12.31
C LEU A 575 -13.80 -29.47 12.38
N PHE A 576 -12.63 -30.09 12.59
CA PHE A 576 -12.54 -31.55 12.72
C PHE A 576 -13.41 -32.06 13.87
N ARG A 577 -13.44 -31.33 14.99
CA ARG A 577 -14.29 -31.65 16.13
C ARG A 577 -15.77 -31.68 15.78
N VAL A 578 -16.26 -30.66 15.08
CA VAL A 578 -17.66 -30.61 14.63
C VAL A 578 -17.94 -31.73 13.63
N PHE A 579 -17.05 -31.93 12.67
CA PHE A 579 -17.15 -32.98 11.66
C PHE A 579 -17.35 -34.37 12.27
N TRP A 580 -16.45 -34.81 13.17
CA TRP A 580 -16.52 -36.18 13.68
C TRP A 580 -17.74 -36.37 14.60
N GLN A 581 -18.18 -35.33 15.31
CA GLN A 581 -19.38 -35.39 16.15
C GLN A 581 -20.64 -35.60 15.30
N MET A 582 -20.77 -34.86 14.19
CA MET A 582 -21.86 -35.06 13.22
C MET A 582 -21.81 -36.45 12.58
N LEU A 583 -20.60 -36.94 12.25
CA LEU A 583 -20.41 -38.27 11.69
C LEU A 583 -20.83 -39.37 12.68
N VAL A 584 -20.43 -39.26 13.95
CA VAL A 584 -20.80 -40.24 14.99
C VAL A 584 -22.30 -40.28 15.21
N GLU A 585 -23.00 -39.15 15.20
CA GLU A 585 -24.46 -39.12 15.32
C GLU A 585 -25.14 -39.94 14.19
N LYS A 586 -24.65 -39.81 12.95
CA LYS A 586 -25.15 -40.63 11.82
C LYS A 586 -24.78 -42.11 11.94
N LEU A 587 -23.56 -42.41 12.41
CA LEU A 587 -23.11 -43.79 12.59
C LEU A 587 -23.87 -44.49 13.73
N ASP A 588 -24.12 -43.81 14.84
CA ASP A 588 -24.92 -44.31 15.96
C ASP A 588 -26.32 -44.72 15.48
N MET A 589 -27.00 -43.83 14.76
CA MET A 589 -28.30 -44.11 14.17
C MET A 589 -28.27 -45.25 13.16
N TYR A 590 -27.29 -45.27 12.26
CA TYR A 590 -27.16 -46.30 11.25
C TYR A 590 -26.94 -47.68 11.85
N ILE A 591 -25.99 -47.80 12.77
CA ILE A 591 -25.70 -49.09 13.40
C ILE A 591 -26.91 -49.55 14.22
N TYR A 592 -27.54 -48.65 14.96
CA TYR A 592 -28.75 -48.96 15.71
C TYR A 592 -29.89 -49.46 14.81
N GLN A 593 -30.28 -48.70 13.78
CA GLN A 593 -31.45 -49.00 12.96
C GLN A 593 -31.20 -50.11 11.93
N GLU A 594 -30.06 -50.08 11.24
CA GLU A 594 -29.83 -50.92 10.05
C GLU A 594 -29.02 -52.19 10.35
N ILE A 595 -28.37 -52.27 11.52
CA ILE A 595 -27.61 -53.45 11.95
C ILE A 595 -28.28 -54.08 13.16
N ILE A 596 -28.53 -53.35 14.23
CA ILE A 596 -29.08 -53.92 15.46
C ILE A 596 -30.56 -54.28 15.27
N LEU A 597 -31.42 -53.31 14.97
CA LEU A 597 -32.87 -53.57 14.84
C LEU A 597 -33.24 -54.47 13.65
N ALA A 598 -32.35 -54.58 12.66
CA ALA A 598 -32.56 -55.42 11.48
C ALA A 598 -32.19 -56.90 11.69
N ASN A 599 -31.60 -57.27 12.83
CA ASN A 599 -31.09 -58.61 13.10
C ASN A 599 -31.60 -59.16 14.43
N HIS A 600 -31.53 -60.48 14.58
CA HIS A 600 -31.77 -61.16 15.85
C HIS A 600 -30.45 -61.72 16.39
N PHE A 601 -30.35 -61.87 17.71
CA PHE A 601 -29.09 -62.19 18.38
C PHE A 601 -29.25 -63.40 19.31
N ASN A 602 -28.30 -64.33 19.23
CA ASN A 602 -28.06 -65.31 20.28
C ASN A 602 -27.02 -64.74 21.28
N GLU A 603 -26.76 -65.44 22.39
CA GLU A 603 -25.79 -65.00 23.42
C GLU A 603 -24.42 -64.63 22.86
N GLY A 604 -23.84 -65.47 21.99
CA GLY A 604 -22.58 -65.20 21.33
C GLY A 604 -22.60 -63.94 20.45
N GLY A 605 -23.65 -63.75 19.67
CA GLY A 605 -23.79 -62.60 18.77
C GLY A 605 -23.96 -61.27 19.49
N ALA A 606 -24.73 -61.23 20.59
CA ALA A 606 -24.84 -60.01 21.40
C ALA A 606 -23.50 -59.66 22.09
N ALA A 607 -22.78 -60.67 22.56
CA ALA A 607 -21.44 -60.51 23.11
C ALA A 607 -20.46 -60.02 22.03
N GLN A 608 -20.50 -60.59 20.83
CA GLN A 608 -19.62 -60.20 19.71
C GLN A 608 -19.90 -58.76 19.27
N LEU A 609 -21.17 -58.36 19.17
CA LEU A 609 -21.54 -56.97 18.91
C LEU A 609 -20.96 -56.03 19.98
N GLN A 610 -21.12 -56.38 21.25
CA GLN A 610 -20.56 -55.59 22.35
C GLN A 610 -19.02 -55.50 22.26
N PHE A 611 -18.34 -56.58 21.90
CA PHE A 611 -16.89 -56.59 21.69
C PHE A 611 -16.48 -55.68 20.53
N ASP A 612 -17.13 -55.80 19.38
CA ASP A 612 -16.85 -54.99 18.19
C ASP A 612 -17.04 -53.49 18.49
N MET A 613 -18.08 -53.12 19.25
CA MET A 613 -18.32 -51.72 19.62
C MET A 613 -17.33 -51.21 20.68
N THR A 614 -17.22 -51.90 21.82
CA THR A 614 -16.49 -51.39 22.99
C THR A 614 -14.97 -51.52 22.87
N ARG A 615 -14.48 -52.53 22.15
CA ARG A 615 -13.04 -52.80 22.00
C ARG A 615 -12.47 -52.28 20.69
N ASN A 616 -13.29 -51.91 19.70
CA ASN A 616 -12.82 -51.49 18.39
C ASN A 616 -13.44 -50.17 17.91
N LEU A 617 -14.77 -50.09 17.72
CA LEU A 617 -15.40 -48.88 17.16
C LEU A 617 -15.23 -47.65 18.07
N PHE A 618 -15.63 -47.73 19.34
CA PHE A 618 -15.53 -46.57 20.24
C PHE A 618 -14.08 -46.15 20.45
N PRO A 619 -13.11 -47.07 20.64
CA PRO A 619 -11.72 -46.71 20.78
C PRO A 619 -11.12 -45.89 19.63
N LEU A 620 -11.63 -45.99 18.40
CA LEU A 620 -11.18 -45.15 17.27
C LEU A 620 -11.28 -43.64 17.56
N PHE A 621 -12.20 -43.23 18.43
CA PHE A 621 -12.43 -41.83 18.78
C PHE A 621 -11.72 -41.41 20.08
N SER A 622 -10.95 -42.29 20.72
CA SER A 622 -10.28 -42.01 22.01
C SER A 622 -9.22 -40.90 21.90
N HIS A 623 -8.63 -40.72 20.71
CA HIS A 623 -7.71 -39.63 20.44
C HIS A 623 -8.41 -38.26 20.46
N TYR A 624 -9.73 -38.23 20.24
CA TYR A 624 -10.51 -37.01 20.06
C TYR A 624 -11.38 -36.66 21.26
N CYS A 625 -11.69 -37.65 22.11
CA CYS A 625 -12.48 -37.44 23.32
C CYS A 625 -12.21 -38.49 24.40
N LYS A 626 -12.45 -38.14 25.67
CA LYS A 626 -12.17 -39.02 26.81
C LYS A 626 -13.13 -40.21 26.97
N ARG A 627 -14.36 -40.10 26.45
CA ARG A 627 -15.44 -41.09 26.61
C ARG A 627 -16.24 -41.23 25.31
N PRO A 628 -15.67 -41.87 24.28
CA PRO A 628 -16.26 -41.97 22.95
C PRO A 628 -17.62 -42.69 22.94
N GLU A 629 -17.82 -43.65 23.84
CA GLU A 629 -19.06 -44.40 23.99
C GLU A 629 -20.27 -43.50 24.29
N ASN A 630 -20.07 -42.30 24.85
CA ASN A 630 -21.17 -41.36 25.15
C ASN A 630 -21.71 -40.62 23.93
N TYR A 631 -21.01 -40.70 22.79
CA TYR A 631 -21.49 -40.17 21.51
C TYR A 631 -22.31 -41.21 20.73
N PHE A 632 -22.09 -42.51 20.99
CA PHE A 632 -22.86 -43.63 20.43
C PHE A 632 -23.97 -44.08 21.37
N LYS A 633 -24.89 -43.17 21.71
CA LYS A 633 -25.87 -43.40 22.79
C LYS A 633 -26.80 -44.58 22.50
N HIS A 634 -27.34 -44.67 21.28
CA HIS A 634 -28.32 -45.70 20.93
C HIS A 634 -27.65 -47.06 20.84
N VAL A 635 -26.48 -47.14 20.20
CA VAL A 635 -25.71 -48.38 20.08
C VAL A 635 -25.23 -48.86 21.45
N LYS A 636 -24.73 -47.95 22.30
CA LYS A 636 -24.27 -48.28 23.66
C LYS A 636 -25.42 -48.86 24.49
N GLU A 637 -26.56 -48.17 24.53
CA GLU A 637 -27.73 -48.62 25.30
C GLU A 637 -28.32 -49.91 24.74
N ALA A 638 -28.35 -50.08 23.41
CA ALA A 638 -28.75 -51.34 22.79
C ALA A 638 -27.83 -52.51 23.17
N CYS A 639 -26.51 -52.29 23.24
CA CYS A 639 -25.56 -53.31 23.70
C CYS A 639 -25.79 -53.68 25.17
N ILE A 640 -26.17 -52.72 26.03
CA ILE A 640 -26.52 -52.99 27.43
C ILE A 640 -27.74 -53.91 27.48
N ILE A 641 -28.82 -53.55 26.77
CA ILE A 641 -30.06 -54.35 26.75
C ILE A 641 -29.81 -55.75 26.22
N LEU A 642 -29.15 -55.91 25.08
CA LEU A 642 -28.93 -57.22 24.45
C LEU A 642 -28.06 -58.18 25.28
N ASN A 643 -27.26 -57.65 26.20
CA ASN A 643 -26.35 -58.42 27.06
C ASN A 643 -26.83 -58.51 28.53
N LEU A 644 -28.08 -58.14 28.82
CA LEU A 644 -28.66 -58.40 30.13
C LEU A 644 -28.69 -59.90 30.43
N ASN A 645 -28.54 -60.26 31.70
CA ASN A 645 -28.81 -61.62 32.11
C ASN A 645 -30.32 -61.91 31.96
N ILE A 646 -30.69 -63.18 31.77
CA ILE A 646 -32.08 -63.57 31.49
C ILE A 646 -33.07 -63.12 32.59
N GLY A 647 -32.66 -63.15 33.86
CA GLY A 647 -33.50 -62.71 34.98
C GLY A 647 -33.78 -61.21 34.95
N SER A 648 -32.73 -60.40 34.79
CA SER A 648 -32.83 -58.94 34.65
C SER A 648 -33.62 -58.52 33.42
N ALA A 649 -33.46 -59.23 32.30
CA ALA A 649 -34.24 -58.97 31.08
C ALA A 649 -35.73 -59.24 31.27
N LEU A 650 -36.10 -60.36 31.93
CA LEU A 650 -37.50 -60.69 32.22
C LEU A 650 -38.12 -59.73 33.24
N LEU A 651 -37.39 -59.38 34.30
CA LEU A 651 -37.84 -58.38 35.28
C LEU A 651 -38.06 -57.03 34.61
N LEU A 652 -37.13 -56.58 33.77
CA LEU A 652 -37.28 -55.34 33.03
C LEU A 652 -38.51 -55.39 32.11
N LYS A 653 -38.71 -56.50 31.39
CA LYS A 653 -39.88 -56.71 30.52
C LYS A 653 -41.20 -56.65 31.30
N ASP A 654 -41.28 -57.32 32.45
CA ASP A 654 -42.46 -57.32 33.31
C ASP A 654 -42.76 -55.92 33.86
N VAL A 655 -41.73 -55.18 34.29
CA VAL A 655 -41.88 -53.79 34.78
C VAL A 655 -42.37 -52.86 33.66
N LEU A 656 -41.82 -52.98 32.44
CA LEU A 656 -42.25 -52.16 31.31
C LEU A 656 -43.70 -52.47 30.88
N GLN A 657 -44.12 -53.73 30.93
CA GLN A 657 -45.49 -54.14 30.58
C GLN A 657 -46.53 -53.85 31.68
N SER A 658 -46.10 -53.79 32.95
CA SER A 658 -46.99 -53.54 34.10
C SER A 658 -47.04 -52.08 34.54
N ALA A 659 -46.10 -51.24 34.08
CA ALA A 659 -46.08 -49.82 34.39
C ALA A 659 -47.28 -49.10 33.74
N SER A 660 -48.33 -48.86 34.53
CA SER A 660 -49.45 -47.99 34.13
C SER A 660 -49.08 -46.50 34.12
N GLU A 661 -47.92 -46.14 34.69
CA GLU A 661 -47.41 -44.77 34.80
C GLU A 661 -46.01 -44.63 34.19
N HIS A 662 -45.83 -43.62 33.32
CA HIS A 662 -44.58 -43.31 32.62
C HIS A 662 -43.34 -43.14 33.53
N LEU A 663 -43.55 -42.73 34.78
CA LEU A 663 -42.51 -42.49 35.78
C LEU A 663 -41.86 -43.78 36.29
N SER A 664 -42.62 -44.86 36.43
CA SER A 664 -42.12 -46.17 36.90
C SER A 664 -41.22 -46.84 35.86
N ALA A 665 -41.64 -46.82 34.60
CA ALA A 665 -40.85 -47.34 33.48
C ALA A 665 -39.53 -46.58 33.30
N THR A 666 -39.57 -45.25 33.41
CA THR A 666 -38.36 -44.41 33.28
C THR A 666 -37.36 -44.66 34.40
N ALA A 667 -37.82 -44.87 35.64
CA ALA A 667 -36.94 -45.20 36.76
C ALA A 667 -36.23 -46.55 36.54
N ALA A 668 -36.97 -47.58 36.11
CA ALA A 668 -36.42 -48.91 35.82
C ALA A 668 -35.39 -48.88 34.67
N LEU A 669 -35.64 -48.10 33.62
CA LEU A 669 -34.68 -47.90 32.52
C LEU A 669 -33.38 -47.23 33.02
N ASN A 670 -33.51 -46.18 33.85
CA ASN A 670 -32.36 -45.47 34.42
C ASN A 670 -31.50 -46.37 35.33
N GLU A 671 -32.12 -47.28 36.09
CA GLU A 671 -31.41 -48.25 36.96
C GLU A 671 -30.52 -49.21 36.16
N VAL A 672 -30.92 -49.54 34.94
CA VAL A 672 -30.16 -50.40 34.02
C VAL A 672 -29.17 -49.58 33.16
N GLY A 673 -29.13 -48.26 33.34
CA GLY A 673 -28.22 -47.36 32.62
C GLY A 673 -28.71 -46.93 31.24
N ILE A 674 -30.03 -46.96 31.02
CA ILE A 674 -30.70 -46.55 29.78
C ILE A 674 -31.33 -45.17 29.99
N TYR A 675 -30.84 -44.17 29.27
CA TYR A 675 -31.26 -42.78 29.41
C TYR A 675 -31.79 -42.17 28.12
N LYS A 676 -31.49 -42.77 26.96
CA LYS A 676 -31.78 -42.22 25.63
C LYS A 676 -32.86 -42.99 24.88
N LEU A 677 -32.86 -44.32 24.96
CA LEU A 677 -33.84 -45.17 24.27
C LEU A 677 -35.24 -45.00 24.86
N ALA A 678 -36.26 -44.96 23.99
CA ALA A 678 -37.64 -44.96 24.45
C ALA A 678 -38.04 -46.35 24.96
N GLN A 679 -39.08 -46.41 25.80
CA GLN A 679 -39.60 -47.69 26.31
C GLN A 679 -39.90 -48.69 25.18
N GLN A 680 -40.53 -48.23 24.10
CA GLN A 680 -40.89 -49.07 22.94
C GLN A 680 -39.65 -49.65 22.25
N ASP A 681 -38.58 -48.87 22.14
CA ASP A 681 -37.31 -49.32 21.58
C ASP A 681 -36.69 -50.45 22.42
N VAL A 682 -36.75 -50.32 23.75
CA VAL A 682 -36.24 -51.34 24.67
C VAL A 682 -37.05 -52.63 24.58
N GLU A 683 -38.38 -52.54 24.48
CA GLU A 683 -39.24 -53.71 24.28
C GLU A 683 -38.92 -54.44 22.96
N ILE A 684 -38.66 -53.69 21.87
CA ILE A 684 -38.21 -54.25 20.59
C ILE A 684 -36.88 -54.97 20.78
N LEU A 685 -35.88 -54.31 21.37
CA LEU A 685 -34.54 -54.88 21.60
C LEU A 685 -34.59 -56.16 22.46
N LEU A 686 -35.45 -56.20 23.48
CA LEU A 686 -35.66 -57.39 24.29
C LEU A 686 -36.18 -58.57 23.46
N ASN A 687 -37.00 -58.32 22.45
CA ASN A 687 -37.54 -59.35 21.56
C ASN A 687 -36.57 -59.79 20.45
N LEU A 688 -35.49 -59.04 20.19
CA LEU A 688 -34.44 -59.46 19.24
C LEU A 688 -33.58 -60.62 19.77
N ARG A 689 -33.66 -60.92 21.07
CA ARG A 689 -32.92 -61.98 21.75
C ARG A 689 -33.69 -63.29 21.69
N THR A 690 -33.23 -64.22 20.86
CA THR A 690 -33.94 -65.49 20.62
C THR A 690 -33.91 -66.46 21.80
N ASN A 691 -32.97 -66.29 22.73
CA ASN A 691 -32.79 -67.16 23.88
C ASN A 691 -33.69 -66.77 25.07
N TRP A 692 -34.42 -65.66 25.00
CA TRP A 692 -35.34 -65.26 26.05
C TRP A 692 -36.75 -65.74 25.75
N PRO A 693 -37.45 -66.31 26.75
CA PRO A 693 -38.80 -66.80 26.50
C PRO A 693 -39.69 -65.64 26.09
N ASN A 694 -40.35 -65.79 24.94
CA ASN A 694 -41.48 -64.93 24.61
C ASN A 694 -42.56 -65.20 25.66
N THR A 695 -42.81 -64.24 26.53
CA THR A 695 -44.01 -64.19 27.35
C THR A 695 -45.18 -64.01 26.39
N GLY A 696 -45.63 -65.11 25.78
CA GLY A 696 -46.80 -65.12 24.92
C GLY A 696 -48.00 -64.62 25.72
N LYS A 697 -48.53 -63.48 25.31
CA LYS A 697 -49.92 -63.11 25.51
C LYS A 697 -50.46 -62.64 24.18
#